data_AF-A0A182HHA7-F1
#
_entry.id   AF-A0A182HHA7-F1
#
_cell.length_a   1.000
_cell.length_b   1.000
_cell.length_c   1.000
_cell.angle_alpha   90.00
_cell.angle_beta   90.00
_cell.angle_gamma   90.00
#
_symmetry.space_group_name_H-M   'P 1'
#
loop_
_entity.id
_entity.type
_entity.pdbx_description
1 polymer ?
#
loop_
_entity_poly.entity_id
_entity_poly.type
_entity_poly.pdbx_seq_one_letter_code
_entity_poly.pdbx_strand_id
1 'polypeptide(L)'
;MSVLECPSDLTLISDDMSIGDVIRDVVRMGPHEEPLHVLDLDDVVRKHYGWCAQMPRVKPYYAVKCNDDPRILQTLMTLGTGFDCASKGEMERMLGYGVKPESIIFAQPAKSIPSLLYARSKQVSVMTFDGAVELEKIHQYYPEARLVLRMRHDSLKVRCSLGKKFGCDPIAEAPELLRYAATLRMNVIGISFHVGSDCDEHEVYYEAVKIAKGLFEYAKTIGYEFSLLDIGGGFPGDNDKPIDRYAQAVNVAIDQFFPAESDIRIIAEPGRYYVSSAVTLVSYVDSKRVMKEKQPDGTEKTRMYYYLNDGIFGTFYCTAHEAQPAIPIVERKTGAKDFPTSVWGPTCDVMDLILPDVMLPELDVGDSVVFENCGAYGQVLACRFNGFPLPKVIAYLREGTWKILQDLTAASSAISARSLDSSDGKLLVTHESSYTPIVEAPTTNITSLPELTLLADEASIGDVIQDVVRIGPHEEPLHVLDLDDVVRKHYGWCAQMPRVKPYYAVKCNDDPRILQTLMTLGTGFDSKGLFEYAKTIGYEFSLLDIGGGFPGDNDKPIDRYAQAVNVAIDQFFPAESDIRIIAEPGRYYVSSAVTLVSFVDSKRVMKEKQPDGTEKTRMYYYLNDGIFGTFYCTALEGQQVVPIVRSKLTKQYDTTLWGPTCHVVDKIAEARLPELDVGDSVVFENVGAYGMVLANQFNGFPLPKVRAYLREGTCSVDELIRLIAKRVTTVGEPLNVLNLDDIVAKHRNWQAKLPTVAPFYAVKCNSHPTILRLLAALGCGFDCASRAELDSVLGLGVTPDRIVYAHPNKSIGSIAHAKKLGVKRMTFDGSDELEKLARHYPEAELILRVRHDAAAAQLSLGRKFGCDQVRDARPLLARARELGLSVIGVSFHVGSGSMDAECFYGGIRKAIEIFRVGSTLGMKMELLDVGGGYPGANGALFDRCAYYINKALKELVPTPVTVIAEPGKYYVESAVTALVNVVSKSYEKDVDGAVVRVRYYVDDGLYDTFDWCDDQGSGPLLQEDKRGAPCVRSVIYGRTMCEHDVIREEISLPEHEIGDCLVFPNRGAYAKLLGRGHNGFRPTGTKVCLTRATLNYMCAEAVKAVRG
;
A
#
# COMPACT_ATOMS: atom_id res chain seq x y z
N MET A 1 -7.01 39.80 5.61
CA MET A 1 -6.00 39.86 4.53
C MET A 1 -4.67 40.11 5.21
N SER A 2 -3.89 39.06 5.49
CA SER A 2 -2.47 39.24 5.80
C SER A 2 -1.78 39.69 4.53
N VAL A 3 -0.81 40.59 4.67
CA VAL A 3 0.11 41.03 3.63
C VAL A 3 0.65 39.78 2.90
N LEU A 4 0.91 39.89 1.58
CA LEU A 4 1.79 38.97 0.86
C LEU A 4 3.15 38.95 1.62
N GLU A 5 3.25 38.15 2.68
CA GLU A 5 4.54 37.74 3.21
C GLU A 5 5.19 36.96 2.08
N CYS A 6 6.40 37.34 1.68
CA CYS A 6 7.14 36.62 0.66
C CYS A 6 7.17 35.15 1.09
N PRO A 7 6.47 34.24 0.37
CA PRO A 7 6.46 32.84 0.74
C PRO A 7 7.91 32.36 0.83
N SER A 8 8.25 31.51 1.80
CA SER A 8 9.63 31.05 2.00
C SER A 8 10.23 30.34 0.77
N ASP A 9 9.39 30.01 -0.21
CA ASP A 9 9.68 29.34 -1.47
C ASP A 9 9.59 30.25 -2.72
N LEU A 10 9.39 31.58 -2.57
CA LEU A 10 9.46 32.56 -3.66
C LEU A 10 10.82 33.29 -3.63
N THR A 11 11.53 33.28 -4.75
CA THR A 11 12.82 33.98 -4.87
C THR A 11 12.66 35.33 -5.54
N LEU A 12 12.99 36.42 -4.82
CA LEU A 12 13.08 37.75 -5.42
C LEU A 12 14.40 37.93 -6.15
N ILE A 13 14.33 38.44 -7.38
CA ILE A 13 15.51 38.73 -8.21
C ILE A 13 15.58 40.22 -8.55
N SER A 14 16.80 40.70 -8.78
CA SER A 14 17.03 42.09 -9.18
C SER A 14 16.41 42.39 -10.55
N ASP A 15 15.98 43.62 -10.75
CA ASP A 15 15.31 44.08 -11.98
C ASP A 15 16.21 44.05 -13.23
N ASP A 16 17.52 43.81 -13.09
CA ASP A 16 18.47 43.66 -14.21
C ASP A 16 18.67 42.20 -14.67
N MET A 17 18.32 41.21 -13.84
CA MET A 17 18.46 39.78 -14.19
C MET A 17 17.36 39.36 -15.18
N SER A 18 17.66 38.57 -16.22
CA SER A 18 16.64 38.00 -17.12
C SER A 18 16.16 36.63 -16.65
N ILE A 19 14.98 36.18 -17.12
CA ILE A 19 14.53 34.80 -16.87
C ILE A 19 15.51 33.76 -17.45
N GLY A 20 16.20 34.11 -18.54
CA GLY A 20 17.27 33.28 -19.10
C GLY A 20 18.51 33.19 -18.19
N ASP A 21 18.80 34.21 -17.38
CA ASP A 21 19.85 34.13 -16.33
C ASP A 21 19.42 33.16 -15.23
N VAL A 22 18.17 33.26 -14.79
CA VAL A 22 17.59 32.36 -13.79
C VAL A 22 17.61 30.90 -14.26
N ILE A 23 17.19 30.63 -15.50
CA ILE A 23 17.23 29.27 -16.08
C ILE A 23 18.67 28.76 -16.12
N ARG A 24 19.66 29.59 -16.48
CA ARG A 24 21.08 29.22 -16.45
C ARG A 24 21.55 28.90 -15.03
N ASP A 25 21.12 29.65 -14.03
CA ASP A 25 21.48 29.39 -12.64
C ASP A 25 20.82 28.10 -12.11
N VAL A 26 19.59 27.80 -12.51
CA VAL A 26 18.92 26.52 -12.21
C VAL A 26 19.65 25.36 -12.89
N VAL A 27 20.02 25.48 -14.16
CA VAL A 27 20.81 24.45 -14.87
C VAL A 27 22.16 24.20 -14.18
N ARG A 28 22.80 25.25 -13.64
CA ARG A 28 24.06 25.13 -12.88
C ARG A 28 23.92 24.38 -11.56
N MET A 29 22.70 24.22 -11.02
CA MET A 29 22.46 23.37 -9.85
C MET A 29 22.73 21.89 -10.15
N GLY A 30 22.69 21.51 -11.42
CA GLY A 30 22.98 20.15 -11.90
C GLY A 30 21.79 19.21 -11.81
N PRO A 31 21.98 17.92 -12.17
CA PRO A 31 20.90 16.94 -12.19
C PRO A 31 20.26 16.71 -10.82
N HIS A 32 18.93 16.54 -10.83
CA HIS A 32 18.10 16.23 -9.66
C HIS A 32 17.16 15.07 -9.97
N GLU A 33 16.69 14.40 -8.93
CA GLU A 33 15.68 13.34 -9.08
C GLU A 33 14.35 13.92 -9.56
N GLU A 34 13.95 15.10 -9.07
CA GLU A 34 12.78 15.80 -9.56
C GLU A 34 13.06 16.63 -10.83
N PRO A 35 12.16 16.62 -11.82
CA PRO A 35 12.19 17.64 -12.86
C PRO A 35 11.82 19.02 -12.30
N LEU A 36 12.36 20.08 -12.88
CA LEU A 36 12.23 21.43 -12.32
C LEU A 36 11.36 22.32 -13.21
N HIS A 37 10.33 22.93 -12.62
CA HIS A 37 9.51 23.97 -13.25
C HIS A 37 9.98 25.34 -12.76
N VAL A 38 10.62 26.10 -13.63
CA VAL A 38 10.96 27.51 -13.34
C VAL A 38 9.74 28.36 -13.65
N LEU A 39 9.13 28.94 -12.61
CA LEU A 39 7.93 29.77 -12.71
C LEU A 39 8.31 31.26 -12.68
N ASP A 40 8.05 31.96 -13.78
CA ASP A 40 8.18 33.39 -13.97
C ASP A 40 6.84 34.10 -13.67
N LEU A 41 6.71 34.66 -12.47
CA LEU A 41 5.51 35.41 -12.09
C LEU A 41 5.42 36.79 -12.78
N ASP A 42 6.54 37.33 -13.29
CA ASP A 42 6.52 38.58 -14.06
C ASP A 42 5.74 38.41 -15.37
N ASP A 43 5.82 37.24 -16.01
CA ASP A 43 5.02 36.93 -17.20
C ASP A 43 3.52 36.95 -16.90
N VAL A 44 3.09 36.35 -15.78
CA VAL A 44 1.68 36.36 -15.35
C VAL A 44 1.17 37.79 -15.14
N VAL A 45 1.95 38.63 -14.46
CA VAL A 45 1.62 40.04 -14.22
C VAL A 45 1.58 40.83 -15.53
N ARG A 46 2.57 40.65 -16.41
CA ARG A 46 2.62 41.29 -17.73
C ARG A 46 1.41 40.92 -18.58
N LYS A 47 1.01 39.64 -18.60
CA LYS A 47 -0.18 39.18 -19.31
C LYS A 47 -1.46 39.77 -18.73
N HIS A 48 -1.56 39.94 -17.42
CA HIS A 48 -2.70 40.64 -16.83
C HIS A 48 -2.84 42.08 -17.34
N TYR A 49 -1.76 42.86 -17.28
CA TYR A 49 -1.77 44.24 -17.79
C TYR A 49 -2.03 44.30 -19.30
N GLY A 50 -1.47 43.35 -20.06
CA GLY A 50 -1.75 43.20 -21.49
C GLY A 50 -3.24 42.94 -21.77
N TRP A 51 -3.86 42.04 -21.02
CA TRP A 51 -5.30 41.78 -21.09
C TRP A 51 -6.13 43.04 -20.83
N CYS A 52 -5.85 43.74 -19.72
CA CYS A 52 -6.58 44.96 -19.35
C CYS A 52 -6.43 46.08 -20.39
N ALA A 53 -5.25 46.20 -21.00
CA ALA A 53 -5.00 47.20 -22.04
C ALA A 53 -5.71 46.86 -23.36
N GLN A 54 -5.70 45.59 -23.78
CA GLN A 54 -6.21 45.17 -25.07
C GLN A 54 -7.71 44.85 -25.07
N MET A 55 -8.29 44.41 -23.96
CA MET A 55 -9.72 44.09 -23.81
C MET A 55 -10.30 44.76 -22.56
N PRO A 56 -10.35 46.11 -22.50
CA PRO A 56 -10.69 46.85 -21.29
C PRO A 56 -12.11 46.60 -20.77
N ARG A 57 -13.03 46.15 -21.64
CA ARG A 57 -14.43 45.84 -21.29
C ARG A 57 -14.63 44.41 -20.78
N VAL A 58 -13.62 43.55 -20.87
CA VAL A 58 -13.73 42.12 -20.56
C VAL A 58 -12.96 41.80 -19.28
N LYS A 59 -13.68 41.45 -18.21
CA LYS A 59 -13.03 41.07 -16.95
C LYS A 59 -12.55 39.60 -17.00
N PRO A 60 -11.27 39.30 -16.75
CA PRO A 60 -10.78 37.93 -16.76
C PRO A 60 -11.17 37.19 -15.48
N TYR A 61 -11.69 35.98 -15.65
CA TYR A 61 -11.89 34.96 -14.62
C TYR A 61 -10.91 33.81 -14.90
N TYR A 62 -9.86 33.69 -14.09
CA TYR A 62 -8.82 32.69 -14.37
C TYR A 62 -9.37 31.27 -14.19
N ALA A 63 -9.17 30.41 -15.20
CA ALA A 63 -9.57 29.01 -15.14
C ALA A 63 -8.57 28.21 -14.29
N VAL A 64 -8.91 27.95 -13.03
CA VAL A 64 -8.02 27.36 -12.00
C VAL A 64 -7.42 26.04 -12.46
N LYS A 65 -8.23 25.19 -13.11
CA LYS A 65 -7.85 23.92 -13.75
C LYS A 65 -6.64 23.97 -14.68
N CYS A 66 -6.27 25.14 -15.21
CA CYS A 66 -5.15 25.26 -16.14
C CYS A 66 -3.79 25.08 -15.45
N ASN A 67 -3.64 25.66 -14.27
CA ASN A 67 -2.49 25.57 -13.38
C ASN A 67 -2.92 26.13 -12.02
N ASP A 68 -2.94 25.28 -11.00
CA ASP A 68 -3.43 25.62 -9.67
C ASP A 68 -2.32 25.93 -8.66
N ASP A 69 -1.11 26.28 -9.15
CA ASP A 69 -0.01 26.70 -8.30
C ASP A 69 -0.43 27.86 -7.38
N PRO A 70 -0.25 27.74 -6.05
CA PRO A 70 -0.66 28.76 -5.09
C PRO A 70 -0.15 30.16 -5.41
N ARG A 71 1.07 30.28 -5.95
CA ARG A 71 1.73 31.56 -6.21
C ARG A 71 1.10 32.26 -7.41
N ILE A 72 0.71 31.51 -8.44
CA ILE A 72 -0.07 32.03 -9.59
C ILE A 72 -1.43 32.52 -9.10
N LEU A 73 -2.15 31.70 -8.32
CA LEU A 73 -3.49 32.02 -7.83
C LEU A 73 -3.49 33.27 -6.94
N GLN A 74 -2.52 33.40 -6.02
CA GLN A 74 -2.37 34.57 -5.16
C GLN A 74 -1.98 35.83 -5.95
N THR A 75 -1.13 35.69 -6.96
CA THR A 75 -0.75 36.80 -7.86
C THR A 75 -1.98 37.32 -8.60
N LEU A 76 -2.76 36.45 -9.23
CA LEU A 76 -3.98 36.82 -9.97
C LEU A 76 -5.08 37.39 -9.06
N MET A 77 -5.21 36.85 -7.84
CA MET A 77 -6.08 37.40 -6.81
C MET A 77 -5.70 38.84 -6.46
N THR A 78 -4.39 39.10 -6.28
CA THR A 78 -3.86 40.44 -5.97
C THR A 78 -4.10 41.43 -7.11
N LEU A 79 -4.03 40.94 -8.35
CA LEU A 79 -4.34 41.71 -9.56
C LEU A 79 -5.85 41.94 -9.77
N GLY A 80 -6.72 41.28 -8.99
CA GLY A 80 -8.17 41.52 -9.00
C GLY A 80 -8.96 40.72 -10.05
N THR A 81 -8.41 39.60 -10.54
CA THR A 81 -9.15 38.67 -11.40
C THR A 81 -10.33 38.03 -10.69
N GLY A 82 -11.30 37.52 -11.45
CA GLY A 82 -12.20 36.48 -10.96
C GLY A 82 -11.56 35.09 -11.11
N PHE A 83 -12.29 34.05 -10.74
CA PHE A 83 -11.86 32.65 -10.87
C PHE A 83 -13.00 31.77 -11.43
N ASP A 84 -12.70 31.06 -12.53
CA ASP A 84 -13.51 29.94 -13.02
C ASP A 84 -13.10 28.68 -12.25
N CYS A 85 -14.03 28.18 -11.44
CA CYS A 85 -13.91 26.91 -10.74
C CYS A 85 -14.86 25.88 -11.39
N ALA A 86 -14.37 24.67 -11.57
CA ALA A 86 -15.06 23.54 -12.17
C ALA A 86 -15.42 22.43 -11.16
N SER A 87 -14.97 22.53 -9.91
CA SER A 87 -15.29 21.55 -8.85
C SER A 87 -15.42 22.20 -7.47
N LYS A 88 -15.91 21.41 -6.51
CA LYS A 88 -15.86 21.76 -5.09
C LYS A 88 -14.43 21.98 -4.58
N GLY A 89 -13.47 21.15 -4.97
CA GLY A 89 -12.08 21.27 -4.51
C GLY A 89 -11.43 22.58 -4.95
N GLU A 90 -11.70 23.03 -6.18
CA GLU A 90 -11.23 24.34 -6.65
C GLU A 90 -11.92 25.50 -5.90
N MET A 91 -13.24 25.41 -5.66
CA MET A 91 -13.95 26.41 -4.87
C MET A 91 -13.42 26.47 -3.43
N GLU A 92 -13.22 25.33 -2.77
CA GLU A 92 -12.64 25.22 -1.43
C GLU A 92 -11.29 25.92 -1.34
N ARG A 93 -10.42 25.67 -2.31
CA ARG A 93 -9.10 26.29 -2.41
C ARG A 93 -9.20 27.81 -2.54
N MET A 94 -9.99 28.31 -3.49
CA MET A 94 -10.09 29.75 -3.73
C MET A 94 -10.76 30.49 -2.56
N LEU A 95 -11.81 29.92 -1.98
CA LEU A 95 -12.45 30.46 -0.77
C LEU A 95 -11.49 30.42 0.43
N GLY A 96 -10.65 29.38 0.53
CA GLY A 96 -9.59 29.25 1.54
C GLY A 96 -8.54 30.36 1.46
N TYR A 97 -8.20 30.83 0.25
CA TYR A 97 -7.36 32.02 0.04
C TYR A 97 -8.06 33.35 0.33
N GLY A 98 -9.36 33.33 0.66
CA GLY A 98 -10.15 34.52 0.96
C GLY A 98 -10.75 35.20 -0.27
N VAL A 99 -10.79 34.52 -1.42
CA VAL A 99 -11.53 35.01 -2.59
C VAL A 99 -13.01 35.12 -2.24
N LYS A 100 -13.63 36.25 -2.57
CA LYS A 100 -15.05 36.45 -2.29
C LYS A 100 -15.92 35.61 -3.24
N PRO A 101 -17.03 35.02 -2.76
CA PRO A 101 -17.90 34.18 -3.59
C PRO A 101 -18.37 34.84 -4.89
N GLU A 102 -18.61 36.16 -4.91
CA GLU A 102 -19.01 36.91 -6.11
C GLU A 102 -17.92 37.03 -7.19
N SER A 103 -16.68 36.71 -6.83
CA SER A 103 -15.53 36.66 -7.75
C SER A 103 -15.28 35.25 -8.28
N ILE A 104 -16.14 34.28 -7.95
CA ILE A 104 -16.08 32.90 -8.45
C ILE A 104 -17.27 32.66 -9.38
N ILE A 105 -17.01 32.04 -10.53
CA ILE A 105 -18.04 31.41 -11.37
C ILE A 105 -17.86 29.89 -11.31
N PHE A 106 -18.93 29.15 -11.03
CA PHE A 106 -18.91 27.69 -11.08
C PHE A 106 -19.27 27.23 -12.51
N ALA A 107 -18.28 27.26 -13.41
CA ALA A 107 -18.49 27.09 -14.85
C ALA A 107 -18.41 25.65 -15.36
N GLN A 108 -18.69 24.68 -14.49
CA GLN A 108 -18.90 23.29 -14.88
C GLN A 108 -20.37 23.06 -15.28
N PRO A 109 -20.70 22.66 -16.52
CA PRO A 109 -22.10 22.48 -16.93
C PRO A 109 -22.78 21.28 -16.28
N ALA A 110 -22.04 20.24 -15.86
CA ALA A 110 -22.57 19.06 -15.18
C ALA A 110 -22.00 18.93 -13.75
N LYS A 111 -22.78 19.30 -12.73
CA LYS A 111 -22.31 19.44 -11.33
C LYS A 111 -22.84 18.33 -10.43
N SER A 112 -22.04 17.80 -9.52
CA SER A 112 -22.55 16.85 -8.53
C SER A 112 -23.48 17.52 -7.52
N ILE A 113 -24.43 16.77 -6.95
CA ILE A 113 -25.33 17.27 -5.89
C ILE A 113 -24.52 17.82 -4.69
N PRO A 114 -23.48 17.12 -4.17
CA PRO A 114 -22.62 17.67 -3.12
C PRO A 114 -21.98 19.00 -3.49
N SER A 115 -21.52 19.16 -4.74
CA SER A 115 -20.92 20.43 -5.20
C SER A 115 -21.94 21.57 -5.23
N LEU A 116 -23.19 21.32 -5.61
CA LEU A 116 -24.26 22.32 -5.59
C LEU A 116 -24.61 22.75 -4.16
N LEU A 117 -24.73 21.80 -3.24
CA LEU A 117 -24.98 22.07 -1.82
C LEU A 117 -23.83 22.87 -1.19
N TYR A 118 -22.58 22.53 -1.55
CA TYR A 118 -21.41 23.28 -1.12
C TYR A 118 -21.42 24.72 -1.65
N ALA A 119 -21.60 24.89 -2.96
CA ALA A 119 -21.69 26.21 -3.59
C ALA A 119 -22.76 27.09 -2.92
N ARG A 120 -23.95 26.52 -2.62
CA ARG A 120 -25.02 27.20 -1.88
C ARG A 120 -24.60 27.60 -0.47
N SER A 121 -23.96 26.69 0.28
CA SER A 121 -23.49 26.96 1.64
C SER A 121 -22.45 28.08 1.71
N LYS A 122 -21.67 28.26 0.63
CA LYS A 122 -20.63 29.29 0.49
C LYS A 122 -21.06 30.50 -0.33
N GLN A 123 -22.31 30.54 -0.78
CA GLN A 123 -22.87 31.63 -1.58
C GLN A 123 -22.18 31.86 -2.93
N VAL A 124 -21.54 30.84 -3.51
CA VAL A 124 -21.04 30.86 -4.89
C VAL A 124 -22.24 30.71 -5.82
N SER A 125 -22.83 31.84 -6.19
CA SER A 125 -24.18 31.88 -6.78
C SER A 125 -24.20 31.87 -8.30
N VAL A 126 -23.13 32.28 -8.99
CA VAL A 126 -23.08 32.30 -10.46
C VAL A 126 -22.58 30.97 -11.00
N MET A 127 -23.37 30.30 -11.84
CA MET A 127 -23.02 28.98 -12.38
C MET A 127 -23.60 28.72 -13.76
N THR A 128 -22.98 27.79 -14.49
CA THR A 128 -23.39 27.43 -15.85
C THR A 128 -24.35 26.24 -15.87
N PHE A 129 -25.15 26.11 -16.92
CA PHE A 129 -25.90 24.91 -17.26
C PHE A 129 -26.08 24.82 -18.79
N ASP A 130 -26.27 23.63 -19.33
CA ASP A 130 -26.45 23.40 -20.77
C ASP A 130 -27.52 22.34 -21.11
N GLY A 131 -28.31 21.91 -20.11
CA GLY A 131 -29.31 20.86 -20.29
C GLY A 131 -30.43 20.91 -19.26
N ALA A 132 -31.56 20.27 -19.58
CA ALA A 132 -32.78 20.32 -18.77
C ALA A 132 -32.62 19.62 -17.40
N VAL A 133 -31.95 18.46 -17.36
CA VAL A 133 -31.72 17.73 -16.10
C VAL A 133 -30.83 18.53 -15.15
N GLU A 134 -29.79 19.18 -15.67
CA GLU A 134 -28.95 20.04 -14.84
C GLU A 134 -29.76 21.21 -14.26
N LEU A 135 -30.59 21.84 -15.09
CA LEU A 135 -31.47 22.92 -14.68
C LEU A 135 -32.45 22.49 -13.57
N GLU A 136 -33.07 21.32 -13.72
CA GLU A 136 -33.94 20.71 -12.71
C GLU A 136 -33.20 20.42 -11.40
N LYS A 137 -31.98 19.86 -11.51
CA LYS A 137 -31.13 19.59 -10.35
C LYS A 137 -30.75 20.88 -9.62
N ILE A 138 -30.39 21.95 -10.35
CA ILE A 138 -30.11 23.24 -9.72
C ILE A 138 -31.38 23.83 -9.09
N HIS A 139 -32.53 23.74 -9.76
CA HIS A 139 -33.81 24.17 -9.19
C HIS A 139 -34.13 23.45 -7.87
N GLN A 140 -33.82 22.16 -7.76
CA GLN A 140 -34.05 21.38 -6.55
C GLN A 140 -33.08 21.74 -5.42
N TYR A 141 -31.78 21.86 -5.70
CA TYR A 141 -30.76 21.95 -4.64
C TYR A 141 -30.23 23.38 -4.39
N TYR A 142 -30.29 24.27 -5.38
CA TYR A 142 -29.88 25.68 -5.29
C TYR A 142 -30.74 26.60 -6.18
N PRO A 143 -32.05 26.76 -5.89
CA PRO A 143 -32.96 27.56 -6.71
C PRO A 143 -32.62 29.05 -6.77
N GLU A 144 -31.88 29.58 -5.79
CA GLU A 144 -31.46 30.98 -5.76
C GLU A 144 -30.23 31.29 -6.64
N ALA A 145 -29.66 30.27 -7.31
CA ALA A 145 -28.51 30.44 -8.18
C ALA A 145 -28.81 31.37 -9.37
N ARG A 146 -27.78 32.11 -9.78
CA ARG A 146 -27.76 32.99 -10.94
C ARG A 146 -27.17 32.21 -12.11
N LEU A 147 -28.01 31.80 -13.04
CA LEU A 147 -27.65 30.85 -14.08
C LEU A 147 -27.14 31.54 -15.35
N VAL A 148 -26.14 30.91 -15.97
CA VAL A 148 -25.61 31.30 -17.27
C VAL A 148 -25.77 30.12 -18.22
N LEU A 149 -26.57 30.28 -19.27
CA LEU A 149 -26.79 29.20 -20.26
C LEU A 149 -25.55 29.07 -21.15
N ARG A 150 -24.93 27.89 -21.19
CA ARG A 150 -23.78 27.62 -22.03
C ARG A 150 -24.19 27.06 -23.39
N MET A 151 -23.92 27.79 -24.47
CA MET A 151 -24.16 27.34 -25.83
C MET A 151 -22.90 26.73 -26.48
N ARG A 152 -23.11 25.83 -27.45
CA ARG A 152 -22.03 25.24 -28.25
C ARG A 152 -21.64 26.16 -29.40
N HIS A 153 -20.33 26.41 -29.54
CA HIS A 153 -19.77 27.12 -30.69
C HIS A 153 -18.27 26.80 -30.84
N ASP A 154 -17.95 25.65 -31.45
CA ASP A 154 -16.56 25.22 -31.65
C ASP A 154 -15.92 25.86 -32.88
N SER A 155 -14.63 26.21 -32.79
CA SER A 155 -13.80 26.47 -33.98
C SER A 155 -13.42 25.15 -34.67
N LEU A 156 -13.18 25.22 -35.98
CA LEU A 156 -12.76 24.08 -36.79
C LEU A 156 -11.27 23.77 -36.62
N LYS A 157 -10.47 24.77 -36.21
CA LYS A 157 -9.03 24.66 -35.94
C LYS A 157 -8.73 24.89 -34.46
N VAL A 158 -9.11 23.92 -33.65
CA VAL A 158 -8.82 23.91 -32.21
C VAL A 158 -8.07 22.65 -31.83
N ARG A 159 -7.21 22.77 -30.82
CA ARG A 159 -6.52 21.61 -30.24
C ARG A 159 -7.50 20.70 -29.51
N CYS A 160 -8.34 21.29 -28.67
CA CYS A 160 -9.35 20.57 -27.89
C CYS A 160 -10.73 21.20 -28.08
N SER A 161 -11.62 20.51 -28.80
CA SER A 161 -13.03 20.92 -29.01
C SER A 161 -13.91 20.45 -27.87
N LEU A 162 -14.33 21.38 -27.02
CA LEU A 162 -15.18 21.11 -25.85
C LEU A 162 -16.63 20.81 -26.21
N GLY A 163 -17.11 21.25 -27.38
CA GLY A 163 -18.51 21.13 -27.77
C GLY A 163 -19.00 19.71 -28.09
N LYS A 164 -18.07 18.75 -28.19
CA LYS A 164 -18.39 17.31 -28.20
C LYS A 164 -18.97 16.84 -26.86
N LYS A 165 -18.56 17.48 -25.77
CA LYS A 165 -18.98 17.14 -24.39
C LYS A 165 -20.02 18.14 -23.86
N PHE A 166 -19.82 19.44 -24.06
CA PHE A 166 -20.63 20.49 -23.41
C PHE A 166 -21.26 21.49 -24.39
N GLY A 167 -22.26 22.21 -23.91
CA GLY A 167 -22.94 23.27 -24.64
C GLY A 167 -24.20 22.77 -25.36
N CYS A 168 -25.30 23.50 -25.18
CA CYS A 168 -26.54 23.25 -25.90
C CYS A 168 -26.46 23.77 -27.34
N ASP A 169 -27.20 23.16 -28.24
CA ASP A 169 -27.38 23.69 -29.58
C ASP A 169 -27.99 25.11 -29.52
N PRO A 170 -27.36 26.13 -30.13
CA PRO A 170 -27.81 27.51 -29.99
C PRO A 170 -29.14 27.81 -30.72
N ILE A 171 -29.56 26.96 -31.65
CA ILE A 171 -30.75 27.19 -32.49
C ILE A 171 -31.95 26.41 -31.95
N ALA A 172 -31.78 25.11 -31.70
CA ALA A 172 -32.86 24.22 -31.30
C ALA A 172 -33.01 24.14 -29.76
N GLU A 173 -31.92 23.87 -29.04
CA GLU A 173 -31.98 23.55 -27.61
C GLU A 173 -31.98 24.80 -26.72
N ALA A 174 -31.17 25.80 -27.03
CA ALA A 174 -31.05 27.00 -26.18
C ALA A 174 -32.39 27.73 -25.97
N PRO A 175 -33.21 27.99 -27.02
CA PRO A 175 -34.53 28.61 -26.83
C PRO A 175 -35.51 27.76 -25.99
N GLU A 176 -35.40 26.43 -26.08
CA GLU A 176 -36.20 25.48 -25.29
C GLU A 176 -35.80 25.51 -23.81
N LEU A 177 -34.49 25.46 -23.52
CA LEU A 177 -33.96 25.53 -22.16
C LEU A 177 -34.31 26.85 -21.46
N LEU A 178 -34.26 27.98 -22.18
CA LEU A 178 -34.66 29.27 -21.61
C LEU A 178 -36.16 29.33 -21.28
N ARG A 179 -37.02 28.79 -22.14
CA ARG A 179 -38.46 28.67 -21.82
C ARG A 179 -38.66 27.77 -20.61
N TYR A 180 -37.96 26.65 -20.55
CA TYR A 180 -38.10 25.72 -19.43
C TYR A 180 -37.64 26.36 -18.12
N ALA A 181 -36.51 27.07 -18.12
CA ALA A 181 -36.04 27.85 -16.98
C ALA A 181 -37.08 28.89 -16.52
N ALA A 182 -37.76 29.55 -17.46
CA ALA A 182 -38.83 30.50 -17.14
C ALA A 182 -40.02 29.81 -16.44
N THR A 183 -40.40 28.60 -16.87
CA THR A 183 -41.45 27.81 -16.20
C THR A 183 -41.06 27.40 -14.78
N LEU A 184 -39.78 27.09 -14.55
CA LEU A 184 -39.21 26.77 -13.23
C LEU A 184 -38.92 28.03 -12.38
N ARG A 185 -39.12 29.23 -12.94
CA ARG A 185 -38.81 30.53 -12.34
C ARG A 185 -37.34 30.66 -11.90
N MET A 186 -36.44 30.05 -12.65
CA MET A 186 -35.00 30.14 -12.40
C MET A 186 -34.45 31.49 -12.85
N ASN A 187 -33.45 32.01 -12.15
CA ASN A 187 -32.83 33.28 -12.47
C ASN A 187 -31.71 33.12 -13.50
N VAL A 188 -32.06 33.12 -14.79
CA VAL A 188 -31.06 33.11 -15.88
C VAL A 188 -30.61 34.54 -16.18
N ILE A 189 -29.31 34.79 -16.02
CA ILE A 189 -28.72 36.14 -16.10
C ILE A 189 -27.87 36.37 -17.35
N GLY A 190 -27.62 35.34 -18.18
CA GLY A 190 -26.66 35.47 -19.27
C GLY A 190 -26.43 34.23 -20.12
N ILE A 191 -25.56 34.40 -21.11
CA ILE A 191 -25.08 33.35 -22.02
C ILE A 191 -23.56 33.21 -21.86
N SER A 192 -23.07 31.96 -21.86
CA SER A 192 -21.65 31.62 -22.02
C SER A 192 -21.42 30.79 -23.29
N PHE A 193 -20.19 30.82 -23.80
CA PHE A 193 -19.72 29.88 -24.81
C PHE A 193 -18.22 29.63 -24.62
N HIS A 194 -17.68 28.61 -25.28
CA HIS A 194 -16.23 28.35 -25.30
C HIS A 194 -15.84 27.83 -26.67
N VAL A 195 -14.84 28.46 -27.30
CA VAL A 195 -14.50 28.21 -28.71
C VAL A 195 -13.59 26.99 -28.92
N GLY A 196 -12.84 26.62 -27.88
CA GLY A 196 -11.90 25.49 -27.85
C GLY A 196 -10.54 25.93 -27.33
N SER A 197 -9.74 25.01 -26.77
CA SER A 197 -8.41 25.35 -26.24
C SER A 197 -7.40 25.53 -27.38
N ASP A 198 -6.53 26.56 -27.26
CA ASP A 198 -5.52 26.94 -28.27
C ASP A 198 -6.13 27.03 -29.68
N CYS A 199 -7.17 27.88 -29.81
CA CYS A 199 -7.87 28.10 -31.07
C CYS A 199 -7.04 28.97 -32.00
N ASP A 200 -6.86 28.56 -33.26
CA ASP A 200 -6.09 29.31 -34.27
C ASP A 200 -6.95 30.25 -35.14
N GLU A 201 -8.25 30.36 -34.84
CA GLU A 201 -9.23 31.14 -35.60
C GLU A 201 -9.85 32.23 -34.72
N HIS A 202 -9.38 33.47 -34.82
CA HIS A 202 -9.88 34.56 -33.98
C HIS A 202 -11.30 35.02 -34.36
N GLU A 203 -11.73 34.85 -35.62
CA GLU A 203 -13.06 35.28 -36.10
C GLU A 203 -14.21 34.49 -35.45
N VAL A 204 -13.93 33.31 -34.90
CA VAL A 204 -14.95 32.47 -34.24
C VAL A 204 -15.60 33.19 -33.05
N TYR A 205 -14.85 34.05 -32.35
CA TYR A 205 -15.40 34.85 -31.25
C TYR A 205 -16.45 35.85 -31.74
N TYR A 206 -16.26 36.43 -32.93
CA TYR A 206 -17.22 37.38 -33.49
C TYR A 206 -18.57 36.71 -33.79
N GLU A 207 -18.54 35.54 -34.44
CA GLU A 207 -19.76 34.79 -34.73
C GLU A 207 -20.43 34.24 -33.46
N ALA A 208 -19.65 33.81 -32.46
CA ALA A 208 -20.18 33.39 -31.17
C ALA A 208 -20.93 34.53 -30.45
N VAL A 209 -20.33 35.73 -30.36
CA VAL A 209 -20.95 36.91 -29.73
C VAL A 209 -22.22 37.32 -30.47
N LYS A 210 -22.23 37.24 -31.79
CA LYS A 210 -23.41 37.51 -32.64
C LYS A 210 -24.55 36.53 -32.35
N ILE A 211 -24.26 35.23 -32.21
CA ILE A 211 -25.27 34.22 -31.84
C ILE A 211 -25.78 34.48 -30.43
N ALA A 212 -24.89 34.79 -29.48
CA ALA A 212 -25.27 35.14 -28.11
C ALA A 212 -26.23 36.34 -28.11
N LYS A 213 -25.96 37.38 -28.91
CA LYS A 213 -26.86 38.52 -29.07
C LYS A 213 -28.27 38.10 -29.54
N GLY A 214 -28.38 37.17 -30.48
CA GLY A 214 -29.66 36.60 -30.88
C GLY A 214 -30.41 35.93 -29.72
N LEU A 215 -29.71 35.20 -28.86
CA LEU A 215 -30.28 34.60 -27.66
C LEU A 215 -30.68 35.63 -26.59
N PHE A 216 -29.94 36.73 -26.44
CA PHE A 216 -30.33 37.85 -25.57
C PHE A 216 -31.65 38.48 -26.02
N GLU A 217 -31.81 38.75 -27.32
CA GLU A 217 -33.04 39.32 -27.85
C GLU A 217 -34.22 38.34 -27.68
N TYR A 218 -33.99 37.06 -27.93
CA TYR A 218 -35.01 36.03 -27.68
C TYR A 218 -35.39 35.97 -26.19
N ALA A 219 -34.42 35.97 -25.28
CA ALA A 219 -34.65 35.92 -23.83
C ALA A 219 -35.52 37.09 -23.34
N LYS A 220 -35.34 38.29 -23.92
CA LYS A 220 -36.19 39.46 -23.65
C LYS A 220 -37.65 39.23 -24.03
N THR A 221 -37.92 38.51 -25.12
CA THR A 221 -39.30 38.20 -25.55
C THR A 221 -40.05 37.29 -24.56
N ILE A 222 -39.32 36.53 -23.74
CA ILE A 222 -39.88 35.61 -22.74
C ILE A 222 -39.69 36.11 -21.30
N GLY A 223 -39.32 37.38 -21.12
CA GLY A 223 -39.31 38.05 -19.82
C GLY A 223 -37.99 38.03 -19.05
N TYR A 224 -36.87 37.63 -19.66
CA TYR A 224 -35.55 37.76 -19.05
C TYR A 224 -34.85 39.06 -19.46
N GLU A 225 -34.18 39.67 -18.50
CA GLU A 225 -33.20 40.74 -18.75
C GLU A 225 -31.82 40.24 -18.35
N PHE A 226 -31.04 39.82 -19.34
CA PHE A 226 -29.68 39.36 -19.10
C PHE A 226 -28.75 40.52 -18.77
N SER A 227 -27.79 40.25 -17.87
CA SER A 227 -26.79 41.20 -17.39
C SER A 227 -25.36 40.70 -17.59
N LEU A 228 -25.17 39.46 -18.08
CA LEU A 228 -23.85 38.83 -18.21
C LEU A 228 -23.65 38.18 -19.58
N LEU A 229 -22.56 38.51 -20.24
CA LEU A 229 -21.99 37.74 -21.33
C LEU A 229 -20.65 37.16 -20.88
N ASP A 230 -20.49 35.86 -21.07
CA ASP A 230 -19.23 35.18 -20.83
C ASP A 230 -18.69 34.60 -22.14
N ILE A 231 -17.52 35.07 -22.57
CA ILE A 231 -16.91 34.66 -23.84
C ILE A 231 -15.98 33.44 -23.71
N GLY A 232 -15.89 32.86 -22.50
CA GLY A 232 -15.11 31.66 -22.22
C GLY A 232 -13.61 31.85 -22.41
N GLY A 233 -12.90 30.74 -22.66
CA GLY A 233 -11.46 30.68 -22.85
C GLY A 233 -11.05 30.46 -24.31
N GLY A 234 -9.87 29.86 -24.51
CA GLY A 234 -9.32 29.51 -25.82
C GLY A 234 -8.19 30.40 -26.33
N PHE A 235 -7.93 31.50 -25.65
CA PHE A 235 -6.86 32.44 -25.97
C PHE A 235 -5.47 31.80 -25.87
N PRO A 236 -4.56 32.09 -26.82
CA PRO A 236 -3.19 31.55 -26.81
C PRO A 236 -2.38 32.12 -25.65
N GLY A 237 -1.40 31.38 -25.14
CA GLY A 237 -0.52 31.85 -24.04
C GLY A 237 0.97 31.61 -24.24
N ASP A 238 1.35 31.03 -25.38
CA ASP A 238 2.73 30.70 -25.73
C ASP A 238 3.48 31.97 -26.15
N ASN A 239 4.81 31.99 -25.96
CA ASN A 239 5.66 33.16 -26.25
C ASN A 239 5.54 33.71 -27.68
N ASP A 240 5.21 32.85 -28.65
CA ASP A 240 5.15 33.15 -30.08
C ASP A 240 3.73 33.45 -30.61
N LYS A 241 2.71 33.41 -29.74
CA LYS A 241 1.30 33.59 -30.11
C LYS A 241 0.66 34.81 -29.43
N PRO A 242 0.74 36.01 -30.02
CA PRO A 242 0.17 37.22 -29.44
C PRO A 242 -1.38 37.21 -29.45
N ILE A 243 -1.99 37.84 -28.44
CA ILE A 243 -3.46 37.91 -28.29
C ILE A 243 -4.12 38.97 -29.20
N ASP A 244 -3.33 39.85 -29.83
CA ASP A 244 -3.77 41.07 -30.52
C ASP A 244 -4.95 40.85 -31.49
N ARG A 245 -4.88 39.80 -32.33
CA ARG A 245 -5.95 39.52 -33.31
C ARG A 245 -7.24 39.01 -32.64
N TYR A 246 -7.12 38.27 -31.55
CA TYR A 246 -8.25 37.80 -30.76
C TYR A 246 -8.92 38.97 -30.05
N ALA A 247 -8.12 39.82 -29.39
CA ALA A 247 -8.61 41.03 -28.74
C ALA A 247 -9.33 41.95 -29.73
N GLN A 248 -8.78 42.12 -30.94
CA GLN A 248 -9.43 42.89 -32.00
C GLN A 248 -10.79 42.29 -32.40
N ALA A 249 -10.86 40.99 -32.69
CA ALA A 249 -12.11 40.33 -33.08
C ALA A 249 -13.18 40.41 -31.98
N VAL A 250 -12.78 40.20 -30.72
CA VAL A 250 -13.64 40.30 -29.53
C VAL A 250 -14.16 41.73 -29.35
N ASN A 251 -13.28 42.74 -29.38
CA ASN A 251 -13.69 44.13 -29.20
C ASN A 251 -14.66 44.60 -30.30
N VAL A 252 -14.38 44.25 -31.57
CA VAL A 252 -15.29 44.57 -32.69
C VAL A 252 -16.67 43.95 -32.48
N ALA A 253 -16.72 42.69 -32.07
CA ALA A 253 -17.98 42.00 -31.82
C ALA A 253 -18.74 42.62 -30.62
N ILE A 254 -18.03 42.88 -29.52
CA ILE A 254 -18.60 43.47 -28.32
C ILE A 254 -19.14 44.87 -28.61
N ASP A 255 -18.39 45.74 -29.26
CA ASP A 255 -18.83 47.11 -29.56
C ASP A 255 -20.03 47.13 -30.50
N GLN A 256 -20.10 46.18 -31.43
CA GLN A 256 -21.23 46.07 -32.36
C GLN A 256 -22.50 45.48 -31.72
N PHE A 257 -22.38 44.42 -30.93
CA PHE A 257 -23.55 43.66 -30.43
C PHE A 257 -23.94 43.99 -28.99
N PHE A 258 -22.99 44.48 -28.19
CA PHE A 258 -23.13 44.83 -26.77
C PHE A 258 -22.42 46.17 -26.50
N PRO A 259 -22.91 47.29 -27.06
CA PRO A 259 -22.23 48.59 -26.94
C PRO A 259 -22.20 49.07 -25.46
N ALA A 260 -21.35 50.04 -25.13
CA ALA A 260 -21.08 50.43 -23.74
C ALA A 260 -22.34 50.88 -22.96
N GLU A 261 -23.35 51.38 -23.66
CA GLU A 261 -24.64 51.82 -23.11
C GLU A 261 -25.57 50.67 -22.71
N SER A 262 -25.24 49.42 -23.09
CA SER A 262 -26.06 48.25 -22.79
C SER A 262 -25.99 47.76 -21.34
N ASP A 263 -25.08 48.31 -20.53
CA ASP A 263 -24.81 47.93 -19.13
C ASP A 263 -24.62 46.40 -18.93
N ILE A 264 -24.19 45.69 -19.98
CA ILE A 264 -23.88 44.26 -19.91
C ILE A 264 -22.48 44.06 -19.37
N ARG A 265 -22.38 43.26 -18.31
CA ARG A 265 -21.10 42.80 -17.79
C ARG A 265 -20.52 41.74 -18.72
N ILE A 266 -19.28 41.92 -19.14
CA ILE A 266 -18.60 40.95 -20.01
C ILE A 266 -17.42 40.35 -19.26
N ILE A 267 -17.38 39.02 -19.20
CA ILE A 267 -16.30 38.25 -18.59
C ILE A 267 -15.72 37.26 -19.62
N ALA A 268 -14.56 36.72 -19.31
CA ALA A 268 -13.93 35.62 -20.04
C ALA A 268 -13.27 34.65 -19.05
N GLU A 269 -12.99 33.43 -19.51
CA GLU A 269 -12.39 32.34 -18.72
C GLU A 269 -10.97 31.96 -19.21
N PRO A 270 -9.99 32.89 -19.28
CA PRO A 270 -8.65 32.57 -19.75
C PRO A 270 -7.88 31.70 -18.74
N GLY A 271 -7.50 30.49 -19.17
CA GLY A 271 -6.53 29.64 -18.47
C GLY A 271 -5.14 29.77 -19.10
N ARG A 272 -4.93 29.06 -20.23
CA ARG A 272 -3.64 28.95 -20.93
C ARG A 272 -2.98 30.29 -21.20
N TYR A 273 -3.75 31.31 -21.58
CA TYR A 273 -3.25 32.68 -21.78
C TYR A 273 -2.32 33.09 -20.65
N TYR A 274 -2.76 33.00 -19.39
CA TYR A 274 -1.99 33.51 -18.25
C TYR A 274 -0.70 32.74 -17.95
N VAL A 275 -0.67 31.43 -18.21
CA VAL A 275 0.33 30.57 -17.59
C VAL A 275 1.17 29.76 -18.56
N SER A 276 0.79 29.61 -19.84
CA SER A 276 1.53 28.73 -20.77
C SER A 276 3.03 29.05 -20.78
N SER A 277 3.40 30.29 -21.11
CA SER A 277 4.80 30.72 -21.15
C SER A 277 5.40 31.17 -19.81
N ALA A 278 4.62 31.15 -18.73
CA ALA A 278 5.11 31.49 -17.39
C ALA A 278 5.98 30.38 -16.79
N VAL A 279 5.91 29.15 -17.31
CA VAL A 279 6.69 28.02 -16.79
C VAL A 279 7.61 27.44 -17.86
N THR A 280 8.88 27.29 -17.49
CA THR A 280 9.89 26.57 -18.25
C THR A 280 10.28 25.31 -17.50
N LEU A 281 10.23 24.16 -18.17
CA LEU A 281 10.73 22.90 -17.65
C LEU A 281 12.25 22.78 -17.89
N VAL A 282 13.00 22.45 -16.84
CA VAL A 282 14.39 22.00 -16.91
C VAL A 282 14.41 20.52 -16.53
N SER A 283 14.78 19.68 -17.49
CA SER A 283 14.92 18.23 -17.34
C SER A 283 16.34 17.80 -17.68
N TYR A 284 16.77 16.63 -17.22
CA TYR A 284 18.13 16.13 -17.41
C TYR A 284 18.14 14.77 -18.10
N VAL A 285 19.18 14.52 -18.91
CA VAL A 285 19.39 13.21 -19.54
C VAL A 285 19.89 12.22 -18.50
N ASP A 286 19.02 11.34 -18.02
CA ASP A 286 19.38 10.28 -17.07
C ASP A 286 20.07 9.10 -17.76
N SER A 287 19.69 8.83 -19.01
CA SER A 287 20.27 7.73 -19.79
C SER A 287 20.34 8.04 -21.29
N LYS A 288 21.28 7.39 -21.97
CA LYS A 288 21.55 7.52 -23.40
C LYS A 288 21.75 6.14 -24.02
N ARG A 289 21.14 5.91 -25.17
CA ARG A 289 21.39 4.74 -26.02
C ARG A 289 21.67 5.17 -27.45
N VAL A 290 22.65 4.52 -28.08
CA VAL A 290 23.04 4.77 -29.48
C VAL A 290 22.77 3.52 -30.29
N MET A 291 21.97 3.63 -31.35
CA MET A 291 21.76 2.55 -32.31
C MET A 291 22.40 2.89 -33.64
N LYS A 292 23.13 1.93 -34.20
CA LYS A 292 23.70 2.01 -35.54
C LYS A 292 23.01 0.99 -36.42
N GLU A 293 22.40 1.44 -37.49
CA GLU A 293 21.68 0.60 -38.44
C GLU A 293 22.38 0.64 -39.79
N LYS A 294 22.72 -0.54 -40.32
CA LYS A 294 23.24 -0.66 -41.69
C LYS A 294 22.08 -0.58 -42.67
N GLN A 295 22.09 0.43 -43.51
CA GLN A 295 21.13 0.61 -44.59
C GLN A 295 21.41 -0.37 -45.74
N PRO A 296 20.40 -0.67 -46.59
CA PRO A 296 20.53 -1.55 -47.74
C PRO A 296 21.62 -1.13 -48.74
N ASP A 297 21.99 0.16 -48.77
CA ASP A 297 23.04 0.72 -49.62
C ASP A 297 24.46 0.59 -49.03
N GLY A 298 24.58 -0.02 -47.84
CA GLY A 298 25.85 -0.20 -47.12
C GLY A 298 26.25 0.98 -46.24
N THR A 299 25.50 2.07 -46.22
CA THR A 299 25.73 3.20 -45.31
C THR A 299 25.24 2.89 -43.88
N GLU A 300 25.86 3.51 -42.87
CA GLU A 300 25.50 3.30 -41.46
C GLU A 300 24.79 4.54 -40.92
N LYS A 301 23.52 4.40 -40.52
CA LYS A 301 22.72 5.47 -39.93
C LYS A 301 22.78 5.34 -38.41
N THR A 302 23.24 6.38 -37.74
CA THR A 302 23.25 6.46 -36.27
C THR A 302 21.99 7.17 -35.78
N ARG A 303 21.25 6.55 -34.85
CA ARG A 303 20.10 7.14 -34.15
C ARG A 303 20.40 7.19 -32.64
N MET A 304 20.07 8.31 -32.02
CA MET A 304 20.23 8.52 -30.58
C MET A 304 18.90 8.31 -29.85
N TYR A 305 18.98 7.86 -28.60
CA TYR A 305 17.86 7.68 -27.69
C TYR A 305 18.26 8.34 -26.37
N TYR A 306 17.51 9.34 -25.93
CA TYR A 306 17.70 10.00 -24.65
C TYR A 306 16.51 9.74 -23.74
N TYR A 307 16.79 9.41 -22.48
CA TYR A 307 15.79 9.20 -21.43
C TYR A 307 15.93 10.34 -20.43
N LEU A 308 14.85 11.09 -20.25
CA LEU A 308 14.79 12.26 -19.39
C LEU A 308 14.19 11.91 -18.03
N ASN A 309 14.47 12.72 -17.02
CA ASN A 309 13.84 12.62 -15.69
C ASN A 309 12.40 13.19 -15.62
N ASP A 310 11.78 13.49 -16.77
CA ASP A 310 10.36 13.88 -16.92
C ASP A 310 9.78 13.23 -18.19
N GLY A 311 8.47 13.01 -18.24
CA GLY A 311 7.81 12.22 -19.27
C GLY A 311 6.34 12.57 -19.49
N ILE A 312 5.62 11.71 -20.23
CA ILE A 312 4.19 11.91 -20.53
C ILE A 312 3.30 11.83 -19.29
N PHE A 313 3.76 11.10 -18.27
CA PHE A 313 3.11 10.99 -16.96
C PHE A 313 3.44 12.16 -16.04
N GLY A 314 4.38 13.02 -16.44
CA GLY A 314 4.72 14.28 -15.79
C GLY A 314 4.25 15.46 -16.63
N THR A 315 5.19 16.28 -17.11
CA THR A 315 4.86 17.53 -17.83
C THR A 315 4.28 17.31 -19.23
N PHE A 316 4.56 16.18 -19.89
CA PHE A 316 4.32 16.01 -21.32
C PHE A 316 2.98 15.35 -21.69
N TYR A 317 1.99 15.30 -20.79
CA TYR A 317 0.66 14.75 -21.08
C TYR A 317 0.06 15.31 -22.37
N CYS A 318 -0.04 16.64 -22.47
CA CYS A 318 -0.63 17.31 -23.64
C CYS A 318 0.21 17.10 -24.91
N THR A 319 1.51 16.80 -24.79
CA THR A 319 2.35 16.47 -25.95
C THR A 319 1.91 15.14 -26.57
N ALA A 320 1.70 14.12 -25.73
CA ALA A 320 1.27 12.80 -26.18
C ALA A 320 -0.20 12.75 -26.63
N HIS A 321 -1.10 13.44 -25.92
CA HIS A 321 -2.56 13.26 -26.10
C HIS A 321 -3.27 14.39 -26.84
N GLU A 322 -2.67 15.57 -26.90
CA GLU A 322 -3.25 16.76 -27.52
C GLU A 322 -2.36 17.36 -28.60
N ALA A 323 -1.26 16.69 -28.96
CA ALA A 323 -0.27 17.15 -29.93
C ALA A 323 0.29 18.55 -29.60
N GLN A 324 0.44 18.88 -28.30
CA GLN A 324 1.16 20.08 -27.89
C GLN A 324 2.62 19.98 -28.36
N PRO A 325 3.16 20.99 -29.07
CA PRO A 325 4.56 20.97 -29.46
C PRO A 325 5.48 21.01 -28.23
N ALA A 326 6.47 20.12 -28.19
CA ALA A 326 7.58 20.15 -27.25
C ALA A 326 8.87 20.43 -28.03
N ILE A 327 9.48 21.59 -27.80
CA ILE A 327 10.69 22.01 -28.50
C ILE A 327 11.87 21.93 -27.53
N PRO A 328 12.81 20.97 -27.71
CA PRO A 328 13.94 20.82 -26.81
C PRO A 328 14.99 21.91 -27.08
N ILE A 329 15.35 22.65 -26.03
CA ILE A 329 16.42 23.63 -26.02
C ILE A 329 17.60 23.00 -25.28
N VAL A 330 18.74 22.88 -25.96
CA VAL A 330 19.95 22.20 -25.46
C VAL A 330 21.19 23.05 -25.72
N GLU A 331 22.19 22.91 -24.85
CA GLU A 331 23.49 23.54 -25.07
C GLU A 331 24.25 22.85 -26.21
N ARG A 332 24.61 23.61 -27.25
CA ARG A 332 25.33 23.07 -28.42
C ARG A 332 26.84 23.18 -28.22
N LYS A 333 27.51 22.05 -28.05
CA LYS A 333 28.98 21.96 -28.04
C LYS A 333 29.55 22.37 -29.41
N THR A 334 30.67 23.09 -29.44
CA THR A 334 31.28 23.58 -30.69
C THR A 334 31.65 22.41 -31.60
N GLY A 335 31.12 22.40 -32.83
CA GLY A 335 31.37 21.34 -33.81
C GLY A 335 30.52 20.07 -33.64
N ALA A 336 29.52 20.08 -32.74
CA ALA A 336 28.60 18.95 -32.55
C ALA A 336 27.80 18.65 -33.82
N LYS A 337 27.68 17.36 -34.15
CA LYS A 337 26.86 16.86 -35.26
C LYS A 337 25.45 16.55 -34.75
N ASP A 338 24.46 16.80 -35.59
CA ASP A 338 23.07 16.44 -35.29
C ASP A 338 22.77 15.02 -35.73
N PHE A 339 22.02 14.31 -34.88
CA PHE A 339 21.58 12.94 -35.12
C PHE A 339 20.05 12.85 -35.04
N PRO A 340 19.42 11.99 -35.86
CA PRO A 340 18.03 11.62 -35.62
C PRO A 340 17.93 10.99 -34.24
N THR A 341 16.98 11.47 -33.44
CA THR A 341 16.93 11.24 -32.01
C THR A 341 15.51 10.95 -31.57
N SER A 342 15.34 10.02 -30.63
CA SER A 342 14.09 9.80 -29.91
C SER A 342 14.28 10.18 -28.44
N VAL A 343 13.36 10.97 -27.88
CA VAL A 343 13.39 11.46 -26.49
C VAL A 343 12.27 10.81 -25.71
N TRP A 344 12.61 10.15 -24.62
CA TRP A 344 11.75 9.33 -23.77
C TRP A 344 11.69 9.90 -22.36
N GLY A 345 10.61 9.63 -21.65
CA GLY A 345 10.54 9.87 -20.21
C GLY A 345 11.19 8.76 -19.39
N PRO A 346 11.11 8.85 -18.04
CA PRO A 346 11.84 7.97 -17.14
C PRO A 346 11.13 6.64 -16.86
N THR A 347 9.86 6.49 -17.27
CA THR A 347 9.07 5.31 -16.91
C THR A 347 9.46 4.09 -17.74
N CYS A 348 9.11 2.90 -17.23
CA CYS A 348 9.29 1.64 -17.95
C CYS A 348 8.17 1.38 -18.97
N ASP A 349 7.39 2.39 -19.33
CA ASP A 349 6.27 2.29 -20.26
C ASP A 349 6.69 2.69 -21.68
N VAL A 350 6.25 1.92 -22.67
CA VAL A 350 6.54 2.20 -24.08
C VAL A 350 5.82 3.45 -24.60
N MET A 351 4.75 3.87 -23.94
CA MET A 351 4.01 5.08 -24.28
C MET A 351 4.72 6.34 -23.81
N ASP A 352 5.72 6.23 -22.94
CA ASP A 352 6.50 7.36 -22.40
C ASP A 352 7.54 7.89 -23.40
N LEU A 353 7.06 8.12 -24.63
CA LEU A 353 7.79 8.69 -25.74
C LEU A 353 7.37 10.14 -25.94
N ILE A 354 8.26 11.07 -25.63
CA ILE A 354 8.00 12.51 -25.71
C ILE A 354 8.16 12.99 -27.16
N LEU A 355 9.30 12.65 -27.78
CA LEU A 355 9.62 13.03 -29.15
C LEU A 355 10.07 11.78 -29.93
N PRO A 356 9.26 11.28 -30.87
CA PRO A 356 9.61 10.08 -31.64
C PRO A 356 10.80 10.30 -32.58
N ASP A 357 10.89 11.48 -33.21
CA ASP A 357 11.93 11.81 -34.16
C ASP A 357 12.25 13.30 -34.15
N VAL A 358 13.43 13.67 -33.65
CA VAL A 358 13.94 15.04 -33.62
C VAL A 358 15.42 15.05 -33.96
N MET A 359 15.92 16.11 -34.59
CA MET A 359 17.35 16.29 -34.83
C MET A 359 17.96 17.03 -33.64
N LEU A 360 18.85 16.37 -32.90
CA LEU A 360 19.55 16.95 -31.75
C LEU A 360 21.07 16.76 -31.89
N PRO A 361 21.88 17.71 -31.39
CA PRO A 361 23.30 17.47 -31.21
C PRO A 361 23.50 16.30 -30.24
N GLU A 362 24.68 15.68 -30.28
CA GLU A 362 25.00 14.64 -29.30
C GLU A 362 25.05 15.22 -27.87
N LEU A 363 24.11 14.79 -27.03
CA LEU A 363 24.05 15.01 -25.59
C LEU A 363 24.69 13.85 -24.82
N ASP A 364 25.13 14.14 -23.60
CA ASP A 364 25.67 13.20 -22.62
C ASP A 364 24.73 13.07 -21.40
N VAL A 365 24.90 11.99 -20.62
CA VAL A 365 24.17 11.81 -19.36
C VAL A 365 24.51 12.96 -18.40
N GLY A 366 23.48 13.59 -17.85
CA GLY A 366 23.57 14.79 -17.02
C GLY A 366 23.43 16.11 -17.78
N ASP A 367 23.45 16.11 -19.13
CA ASP A 367 23.16 17.33 -19.89
C ASP A 367 21.69 17.74 -19.68
N SER A 368 21.44 19.04 -19.57
CA SER A 368 20.09 19.59 -19.41
C SER A 368 19.37 19.73 -20.75
N VAL A 369 18.07 19.43 -20.76
CA VAL A 369 17.14 19.70 -21.85
C VAL A 369 16.03 20.61 -21.30
N VAL A 370 15.91 21.79 -21.89
CA VAL A 370 14.97 22.83 -21.46
C VAL A 370 13.77 22.90 -22.41
N PHE A 371 12.57 23.04 -21.87
CA PHE A 371 11.34 23.19 -22.64
C PHE A 371 10.57 24.42 -22.14
N GLU A 372 10.27 25.35 -23.05
CA GLU A 372 9.44 26.52 -22.76
C GLU A 372 7.95 26.20 -22.98
N ASN A 373 7.07 27.11 -22.55
CA ASN A 373 5.62 27.02 -22.71
C ASN A 373 4.98 25.80 -22.02
N CYS A 374 5.49 25.42 -20.84
CA CYS A 374 5.06 24.23 -20.09
C CYS A 374 4.03 24.51 -18.98
N GLY A 375 3.56 25.75 -18.84
CA GLY A 375 2.78 26.14 -17.65
C GLY A 375 1.29 25.84 -17.70
N ALA A 376 0.74 25.52 -18.86
CA ALA A 376 -0.67 25.18 -19.01
C ALA A 376 -0.86 23.66 -19.16
N TYR A 377 -1.62 23.05 -18.26
CA TYR A 377 -1.96 21.62 -18.26
C TYR A 377 -0.73 20.67 -18.18
N GLY A 378 0.37 21.15 -17.60
CA GLY A 378 1.54 20.33 -17.28
C GLY A 378 1.38 19.64 -15.92
N GLN A 379 1.83 20.29 -14.85
CA GLN A 379 1.87 19.73 -13.50
C GLN A 379 0.49 19.23 -13.00
N VAL A 380 -0.61 19.91 -13.35
CA VAL A 380 -1.97 19.54 -12.92
C VAL A 380 -2.49 18.21 -13.49
N LEU A 381 -1.85 17.69 -14.54
CA LEU A 381 -2.15 16.40 -15.15
C LEU A 381 -1.13 15.31 -14.81
N ALA A 382 -0.04 15.68 -14.13
CA ALA A 382 1.02 14.75 -13.76
C ALA A 382 0.57 13.76 -12.67
N CYS A 383 1.10 12.54 -12.73
CA CYS A 383 0.88 11.48 -11.74
C CYS A 383 2.21 10.85 -11.30
N ARG A 384 2.17 10.03 -10.26
CA ARG A 384 3.37 9.39 -9.65
C ARG A 384 3.59 7.99 -10.18
N PHE A 385 3.34 7.76 -11.47
CA PHE A 385 3.53 6.45 -12.07
C PHE A 385 4.97 5.97 -11.90
N ASN A 386 5.16 4.67 -11.64
CA ASN A 386 6.45 4.07 -11.25
C ASN A 386 7.14 4.70 -10.01
N GLY A 387 6.47 5.60 -9.27
CA GLY A 387 7.02 6.29 -8.11
C GLY A 387 7.86 7.53 -8.43
N PHE A 388 7.93 7.98 -9.69
CA PHE A 388 8.68 9.19 -10.03
C PHE A 388 8.06 10.44 -9.39
N PRO A 389 8.89 11.38 -8.90
CA PRO A 389 8.40 12.61 -8.28
C PRO A 389 7.71 13.52 -9.30
N LEU A 390 6.74 14.31 -8.83
CA LEU A 390 6.14 15.37 -9.62
C LEU A 390 7.14 16.52 -9.83
N PRO A 391 6.99 17.33 -10.89
CA PRO A 391 7.84 18.50 -11.10
C PRO A 391 7.86 19.44 -9.89
N LYS A 392 9.05 19.81 -9.46
CA LYS A 392 9.28 20.77 -8.40
C LYS A 392 9.29 22.18 -8.98
N VAL A 393 8.38 23.02 -8.48
CA VAL A 393 8.26 24.40 -8.96
C VAL A 393 9.18 25.33 -8.15
N ILE A 394 10.08 26.02 -8.86
CA ILE A 394 10.95 27.08 -8.34
C ILE A 394 10.43 28.40 -8.89
N ALA A 395 9.85 29.22 -8.02
CA ALA A 395 9.20 30.47 -8.41
C ALA A 395 10.10 31.68 -8.24
N TYR A 396 10.08 32.56 -9.24
CA TYR A 396 10.84 33.80 -9.27
C TYR A 396 9.94 35.00 -9.58
N LEU A 397 10.32 36.14 -9.03
CA LEU A 397 9.66 37.42 -9.27
C LEU A 397 10.67 38.56 -9.13
N ARG A 398 10.62 39.56 -10.01
CA ARG A 398 11.45 40.76 -9.87
C ARG A 398 11.03 41.64 -8.70
N GLU A 399 12.01 42.29 -8.06
CA GLU A 399 11.77 43.24 -6.96
C GLU A 399 10.80 44.38 -7.37
N GLY A 400 10.91 44.91 -8.59
CA GLY A 400 10.02 45.95 -9.09
C GLY A 400 8.57 45.47 -9.20
N THR A 401 8.35 44.26 -9.72
CA THR A 401 7.01 43.68 -9.85
C THR A 401 6.44 43.29 -8.49
N TRP A 402 7.27 42.79 -7.58
CA TRP A 402 6.87 42.54 -6.19
C TRP A 402 6.36 43.81 -5.51
N LYS A 403 7.06 44.93 -5.68
CA LYS A 403 6.62 46.24 -5.16
C LYS A 403 5.25 46.65 -5.70
N ILE A 404 4.99 46.43 -6.99
CA ILE A 404 3.67 46.69 -7.59
C ILE A 404 2.57 45.88 -6.87
N LEU A 405 2.81 44.59 -6.62
CA LEU A 405 1.85 43.73 -5.92
C LEU A 405 1.65 44.17 -4.46
N GLN A 406 2.71 44.61 -3.78
CA GLN A 406 2.62 45.15 -2.41
C GLN A 406 1.78 46.43 -2.36
N ASP A 407 2.01 47.36 -3.29
CA ASP A 407 1.27 48.62 -3.37
C ASP A 407 -0.23 48.38 -3.65
N LEU A 408 -0.56 47.43 -4.53
CA LEU A 408 -1.95 47.01 -4.77
C LEU A 408 -2.61 46.41 -3.52
N THR A 409 -1.89 45.56 -2.80
CA THR A 409 -2.38 44.94 -1.56
C THR A 409 -2.61 46.01 -0.47
N ALA A 410 -1.68 46.96 -0.32
CA ALA A 410 -1.79 48.06 0.64
C ALA A 410 -2.97 48.99 0.31
N ALA A 411 -3.20 49.30 -0.96
CA ALA A 411 -4.33 50.09 -1.42
C ALA A 411 -5.67 49.38 -1.12
N SER A 412 -5.76 48.08 -1.37
CA SER A 412 -6.95 47.25 -1.05
C SER A 412 -7.22 47.20 0.47
N SER A 413 -6.15 47.09 1.27
CA SER A 413 -6.21 47.05 2.73
C SER A 413 -6.67 48.40 3.33
N ALA A 414 -6.23 49.52 2.77
CA ALA A 414 -6.62 50.87 3.19
C ALA A 414 -8.11 51.18 2.87
N ILE A 415 -8.66 50.59 1.82
CA ILE A 415 -10.09 50.66 1.49
C ILE A 415 -10.93 49.79 2.44
N SER A 416 -10.45 48.58 2.77
CA SER A 416 -11.10 47.66 3.72
C SER A 416 -11.09 48.17 5.17
N ALA A 417 -10.08 48.96 5.57
CA ALA A 417 -9.96 49.50 6.93
C ALA A 417 -10.98 50.62 7.24
N ARG A 418 -11.63 51.22 6.23
CA ARG A 418 -12.70 52.20 6.43
C ARG A 418 -14.09 51.59 6.66
N SER A 419 -14.23 50.26 6.57
CA SER A 419 -15.54 49.59 6.64
C SER A 419 -15.71 48.54 7.74
N LEU A 420 -14.78 48.42 8.70
CA LEU A 420 -14.83 47.37 9.72
C LEU A 420 -14.49 47.93 11.12
N ASP A 421 -15.51 48.44 11.80
CA ASP A 421 -15.57 48.50 13.26
C ASP A 421 -16.68 47.55 13.71
N SER A 422 -16.35 46.27 13.87
CA SER A 422 -17.06 45.33 14.76
C SER A 422 -16.22 44.06 14.92
N SER A 423 -15.88 43.79 16.17
CA SER A 423 -15.16 42.64 16.71
C SER A 423 -15.71 41.28 16.29
N ASP A 424 -14.84 40.36 15.85
CA ASP A 424 -14.58 39.12 16.60
C ASP A 424 -13.47 38.24 15.98
N GLY A 425 -12.52 37.86 16.85
CA GLY A 425 -12.02 36.48 16.97
C GLY A 425 -11.22 35.83 15.84
N LYS A 426 -9.89 35.93 15.94
CA LYS A 426 -8.86 35.22 15.16
C LYS A 426 -9.09 33.69 15.04
N LEU A 427 -8.92 33.16 13.83
CA LEU A 427 -8.56 31.75 13.58
C LEU A 427 -7.14 31.71 12.97
N LEU A 428 -6.18 31.16 13.72
CA LEU A 428 -4.89 30.73 13.20
C LEU A 428 -5.09 29.31 12.65
N VAL A 429 -4.97 29.15 11.33
CA VAL A 429 -4.85 27.84 10.69
C VAL A 429 -3.44 27.73 10.15
N THR A 430 -2.58 27.04 10.88
CA THR A 430 -1.32 26.51 10.36
C THR A 430 -1.64 25.21 9.63
N HIS A 431 -1.74 25.24 8.30
CA HIS A 431 -1.65 24.02 7.51
C HIS A 431 -0.17 23.70 7.33
N GLU A 432 0.36 22.84 8.21
CA GLU A 432 1.54 22.06 7.87
C GLU A 432 1.13 21.08 6.76
N SER A 433 1.63 21.28 5.56
CA SER A 433 1.63 20.25 4.51
C SER A 433 2.61 19.16 4.94
N SER A 434 2.15 18.20 5.74
CA SER A 434 2.93 17.01 6.05
C SER A 434 2.94 16.10 4.82
N TYR A 435 3.93 16.32 3.94
CA TYR A 435 4.36 15.34 2.97
C TYR A 435 5.01 14.19 3.75
N THR A 436 4.30 13.07 3.88
CA THR A 436 4.89 11.83 4.38
C THR A 436 5.46 11.09 3.17
N PRO A 437 6.79 10.96 3.02
CA PRO A 437 7.35 10.10 1.99
C PRO A 437 6.96 8.66 2.34
N ILE A 438 6.12 8.02 1.52
CA ILE A 438 5.86 6.58 1.61
C ILE A 438 7.05 5.87 0.97
N VAL A 439 8.17 5.80 1.68
CA VAL A 439 9.21 4.79 1.45
C VAL A 439 9.80 4.35 2.78
N GLU A 440 8.96 3.78 3.63
CA GLU A 440 9.39 2.70 4.51
C GLU A 440 8.37 1.58 4.36
N ALA A 441 8.84 0.37 4.03
CA ALA A 441 7.98 -0.81 4.01
C ALA A 441 7.24 -0.87 5.35
N PRO A 442 5.90 -0.98 5.38
CA PRO A 442 5.18 -0.97 6.64
C PRO A 442 5.62 -2.19 7.45
N THR A 443 6.21 -1.95 8.62
CA THR A 443 6.38 -2.99 9.64
C THR A 443 5.06 -3.22 10.41
N THR A 444 3.97 -2.62 9.95
CA THR A 444 2.63 -2.66 10.54
C THR A 444 1.84 -3.90 10.12
N ASN A 445 1.15 -4.47 11.10
CA ASN A 445 0.31 -5.64 10.97
C ASN A 445 -0.88 -5.34 10.03
N ILE A 446 -1.30 -6.27 9.14
CA ILE A 446 -2.38 -6.08 8.12
C ILE A 446 -3.64 -5.39 8.66
N THR A 447 -3.96 -5.61 9.92
CA THR A 447 -5.18 -5.10 10.58
C THR A 447 -5.04 -3.79 11.32
N SER A 448 -3.85 -3.21 11.31
CA SER A 448 -3.67 -1.80 11.70
C SER A 448 -3.83 -0.86 10.50
N LEU A 449 -4.10 -1.42 9.31
CA LEU A 449 -4.36 -0.63 8.11
C LEU A 449 -5.78 -0.04 8.18
N PRO A 450 -5.94 1.28 8.00
CA PRO A 450 -7.24 1.94 8.01
C PRO A 450 -8.17 1.37 6.92
N GLU A 451 -9.46 1.32 7.19
CA GLU A 451 -10.54 0.99 6.23
C GLU A 451 -10.55 -0.44 5.64
N LEU A 452 -9.89 -1.42 6.29
CA LEU A 452 -10.07 -2.85 6.00
C LEU A 452 -11.32 -3.40 6.73
N THR A 453 -12.26 -3.96 5.97
CA THR A 453 -13.49 -4.59 6.49
C THR A 453 -13.39 -6.11 6.37
N LEU A 454 -13.64 -6.84 7.45
CA LEU A 454 -13.71 -8.30 7.42
C LEU A 454 -15.13 -8.74 7.04
N LEU A 455 -15.24 -9.65 6.08
CA LEU A 455 -16.51 -10.24 5.69
C LEU A 455 -16.79 -11.51 6.48
N ALA A 456 -18.01 -11.64 6.99
CA ALA A 456 -18.51 -12.89 7.56
C ALA A 456 -18.48 -13.99 6.49
N ASP A 457 -18.27 -15.25 6.91
CA ASP A 457 -18.08 -16.42 6.02
C ASP A 457 -19.13 -16.58 4.91
N GLU A 458 -20.38 -16.13 5.13
CA GLU A 458 -21.49 -16.25 4.19
C GLU A 458 -21.60 -15.10 3.17
N ALA A 459 -20.91 -13.97 3.38
CA ALA A 459 -21.03 -12.79 2.52
C ALA A 459 -20.08 -12.87 1.31
N SER A 460 -20.61 -12.71 0.09
CA SER A 460 -19.79 -12.61 -1.11
C SER A 460 -19.36 -11.16 -1.38
N ILE A 461 -18.26 -10.96 -2.12
CA ILE A 461 -17.87 -9.62 -2.60
C ILE A 461 -18.96 -9.00 -3.48
N GLY A 462 -19.76 -9.84 -4.17
CA GLY A 462 -20.94 -9.40 -4.91
C GLY A 462 -22.01 -8.79 -4.02
N ASP A 463 -22.24 -9.33 -2.82
CA ASP A 463 -23.18 -8.79 -1.83
C ASP A 463 -22.68 -7.46 -1.27
N VAL A 464 -21.38 -7.37 -1.02
CA VAL A 464 -20.72 -6.11 -0.59
C VAL A 464 -20.89 -5.01 -1.63
N ILE A 465 -20.67 -5.31 -2.90
CA ILE A 465 -20.88 -4.35 -3.99
C ILE A 465 -22.35 -3.91 -3.99
N GLN A 466 -23.31 -4.82 -3.75
CA GLN A 466 -24.72 -4.45 -3.63
C GLN A 466 -25.00 -3.54 -2.43
N ASP A 467 -24.39 -3.81 -1.29
CA ASP A 467 -24.55 -2.97 -0.10
C ASP A 467 -23.95 -1.59 -0.32
N VAL A 468 -22.77 -1.51 -0.94
CA VAL A 468 -22.13 -0.24 -1.31
C VAL A 468 -23.02 0.57 -2.26
N VAL A 469 -23.59 -0.08 -3.28
CA VAL A 469 -24.55 0.55 -4.20
C VAL A 469 -25.80 1.07 -3.46
N ARG A 470 -26.26 0.37 -2.41
CA ARG A 470 -27.45 0.78 -1.63
C ARG A 470 -27.23 1.99 -0.73
N ILE A 471 -25.99 2.33 -0.36
CA ILE A 471 -25.70 3.50 0.49
C ILE A 471 -26.04 4.81 -0.25
N GLY A 472 -26.13 4.77 -1.58
CA GLY A 472 -26.49 5.91 -2.43
C GLY A 472 -25.28 6.72 -2.89
N PRO A 473 -25.50 7.83 -3.61
CA PRO A 473 -24.42 8.60 -4.24
C PRO A 473 -23.48 9.20 -3.20
N HIS A 474 -22.19 8.93 -3.38
CA HIS A 474 -21.09 9.51 -2.62
C HIS A 474 -20.37 10.57 -3.45
N GLU A 475 -19.75 11.54 -2.76
CA GLU A 475 -18.91 12.55 -3.42
C GLU A 475 -17.69 11.91 -4.09
N GLU A 476 -17.10 10.90 -3.44
CA GLU A 476 -15.94 10.15 -3.94
C GLU A 476 -16.41 8.84 -4.60
N PRO A 477 -15.81 8.44 -5.74
CA PRO A 477 -16.00 7.09 -6.27
C PRO A 477 -15.38 6.04 -5.33
N LEU A 478 -15.84 4.80 -5.43
CA LEU A 478 -15.45 3.73 -4.50
C LEU A 478 -14.75 2.58 -5.20
N HIS A 479 -13.53 2.26 -4.76
CA HIS A 479 -12.84 1.03 -5.11
C HIS A 479 -13.15 -0.03 -4.05
N VAL A 480 -13.82 -1.10 -4.47
CA VAL A 480 -14.03 -2.30 -3.67
C VAL A 480 -12.89 -3.25 -3.96
N LEU A 481 -11.96 -3.39 -3.02
CA LEU A 481 -10.78 -4.25 -3.13
C LEU A 481 -11.04 -5.60 -2.46
N ASP A 482 -11.02 -6.69 -3.22
CA ASP A 482 -11.11 -8.08 -2.78
C ASP A 482 -9.70 -8.66 -2.56
N LEU A 483 -9.26 -8.70 -1.31
CA LEU A 483 -7.96 -9.28 -0.95
C LEU A 483 -7.97 -10.81 -1.06
N ASP A 484 -9.12 -11.48 -1.00
CA ASP A 484 -9.19 -12.93 -1.20
C ASP A 484 -8.85 -13.30 -2.65
N ASP A 485 -9.22 -12.45 -3.61
CA ASP A 485 -8.82 -12.61 -5.01
C ASP A 485 -7.29 -12.64 -5.15
N VAL A 486 -6.60 -11.68 -4.51
CA VAL A 486 -5.14 -11.58 -4.49
C VAL A 486 -4.50 -12.84 -3.87
N VAL A 487 -5.03 -13.29 -2.72
CA VAL A 487 -4.57 -14.49 -2.02
C VAL A 487 -4.78 -15.75 -2.87
N ARG A 488 -5.98 -15.92 -3.42
CA ARG A 488 -6.35 -17.05 -4.30
C ARG A 488 -5.44 -17.12 -5.52
N LYS A 489 -5.18 -15.97 -6.15
CA LYS A 489 -4.26 -15.84 -7.27
C LYS A 489 -2.83 -16.16 -6.88
N HIS A 490 -2.36 -15.77 -5.69
CA HIS A 490 -1.03 -16.16 -5.22
C HIS A 490 -0.89 -17.67 -5.13
N TYR A 491 -1.84 -18.34 -4.49
CA TYR A 491 -1.82 -19.80 -4.40
C TYR A 491 -2.04 -20.48 -5.74
N GLY A 492 -2.77 -19.84 -6.66
CA GLY A 492 -2.93 -20.27 -8.05
C GLY A 492 -1.62 -20.19 -8.83
N TRP A 493 -0.89 -19.07 -8.72
CA TRP A 493 0.44 -18.88 -9.30
C TRP A 493 1.40 -19.95 -8.82
N CYS A 494 1.56 -20.10 -7.51
CA CYS A 494 2.48 -21.07 -6.91
C CYS A 494 2.11 -22.52 -7.28
N ALA A 495 0.84 -22.81 -7.55
CA ALA A 495 0.41 -24.12 -8.02
C ALA A 495 0.70 -24.35 -9.51
N GLN A 496 0.54 -23.32 -10.36
CA GLN A 496 0.66 -23.46 -11.81
C GLN A 496 2.08 -23.25 -12.32
N MET A 497 2.91 -22.46 -11.64
CA MET A 497 4.30 -22.16 -12.01
C MET A 497 5.25 -22.37 -10.81
N PRO A 498 5.42 -23.61 -10.31
CA PRO A 498 6.13 -23.88 -9.06
C PRO A 498 7.61 -23.49 -9.09
N ARG A 499 8.24 -23.47 -10.27
CA ARG A 499 9.65 -23.09 -10.47
C ARG A 499 9.85 -21.57 -10.65
N VAL A 500 8.77 -20.80 -10.80
CA VAL A 500 8.81 -19.36 -11.06
C VAL A 500 8.35 -18.59 -9.83
N LYS A 501 9.30 -17.94 -9.14
CA LYS A 501 8.96 -17.19 -7.95
C LYS A 501 8.35 -15.82 -8.30
N PRO A 502 7.15 -15.48 -7.81
CA PRO A 502 6.53 -14.20 -8.11
C PRO A 502 7.22 -13.06 -7.33
N TYR A 503 7.45 -11.96 -8.04
CA TYR A 503 7.87 -10.67 -7.53
C TYR A 503 6.79 -9.64 -7.89
N TYR A 504 6.28 -8.90 -6.92
CA TYR A 504 5.16 -8.01 -7.21
C TYR A 504 5.65 -6.70 -7.84
N ALA A 505 5.15 -6.39 -9.03
CA ALA A 505 5.38 -5.10 -9.66
C ALA A 505 4.50 -4.02 -9.00
N VAL A 506 5.09 -3.26 -8.06
CA VAL A 506 4.40 -2.20 -7.30
C VAL A 506 3.69 -1.19 -8.20
N LYS A 507 4.28 -0.89 -9.38
CA LYS A 507 3.68 -0.03 -10.41
C LYS A 507 2.29 -0.48 -10.89
N CYS A 508 1.85 -1.71 -10.61
CA CYS A 508 0.52 -2.16 -10.98
C CYS A 508 -0.56 -1.68 -9.99
N ASN A 509 -0.26 -1.65 -8.69
CA ASN A 509 -1.13 -1.09 -7.65
C ASN A 509 -0.31 -0.98 -6.36
N ASP A 510 -0.15 0.22 -5.84
CA ASP A 510 0.68 0.52 -4.67
C ASP A 510 -0.12 0.55 -3.36
N ASP A 511 -1.37 0.06 -3.36
CA ASP A 511 -2.19 0.01 -2.16
C ASP A 511 -1.47 -0.75 -1.02
N PRO A 512 -1.23 -0.10 0.14
CA PRO A 512 -0.50 -0.70 1.24
C PRO A 512 -1.06 -2.05 1.70
N ARG A 513 -2.37 -2.28 1.54
CA ARG A 513 -3.03 -3.55 1.92
C ARG A 513 -2.68 -4.68 0.97
N ILE A 514 -2.53 -4.41 -0.33
CA ILE A 514 -2.06 -5.39 -1.31
C ILE A 514 -0.60 -5.74 -1.05
N LEU A 515 0.25 -4.72 -0.88
CA LEU A 515 1.67 -4.89 -0.59
C LEU A 515 1.89 -5.73 0.66
N GLN A 516 1.20 -5.39 1.76
CA GLN A 516 1.30 -6.13 3.01
C GLN A 516 0.78 -7.58 2.88
N THR A 517 -0.31 -7.79 2.13
CA THR A 517 -0.86 -9.14 1.87
C THR A 517 0.16 -10.01 1.12
N LEU A 518 0.75 -9.48 0.05
CA LEU A 518 1.75 -10.19 -0.76
C LEU A 518 3.07 -10.40 -0.01
N MET A 519 3.51 -9.44 0.82
CA MET A 519 4.66 -9.61 1.72
C MET A 519 4.42 -10.77 2.69
N THR A 520 3.21 -10.83 3.27
CA THR A 520 2.82 -11.92 4.18
C THR A 520 2.81 -13.28 3.49
N LEU A 521 2.42 -13.32 2.21
CA LEU A 521 2.45 -14.53 1.39
C LEU A 521 3.87 -14.91 0.92
N GLY A 522 4.87 -14.06 1.12
CA GLY A 522 6.26 -14.32 0.75
C GLY A 522 6.60 -14.02 -0.72
N THR A 523 5.77 -13.22 -1.40
CA THR A 523 6.11 -12.62 -2.69
C THR A 523 7.30 -11.69 -2.51
N GLY A 524 8.32 -11.81 -3.36
CA GLY A 524 9.54 -10.99 -3.25
C GLY A 524 9.31 -9.54 -3.66
N PHE A 525 10.01 -8.61 -3.00
CA PHE A 525 10.10 -7.18 -3.38
C PHE A 525 11.57 -6.74 -3.61
N ASP A 526 12.49 -7.70 -3.56
CA ASP A 526 13.90 -7.42 -3.32
C ASP A 526 14.70 -7.30 -4.63
N SER A 527 14.83 -6.06 -5.11
CA SER A 527 15.83 -5.68 -6.12
C SER A 527 17.25 -5.59 -5.54
N LYS A 528 17.37 -5.39 -4.21
CA LYS A 528 18.63 -5.12 -3.51
C LYS A 528 19.52 -6.35 -3.37
N GLY A 529 18.94 -7.52 -3.13
CA GLY A 529 19.65 -8.80 -3.07
C GLY A 529 20.35 -9.18 -4.37
N LEU A 530 19.85 -8.72 -5.52
CA LEU A 530 20.48 -8.95 -6.82
C LEU A 530 21.75 -8.13 -7.00
N PHE A 531 21.72 -6.85 -6.57
CA PHE A 531 22.86 -5.94 -6.66
C PHE A 531 23.98 -6.29 -5.66
N GLU A 532 23.64 -6.78 -4.47
CA GLU A 532 24.65 -7.20 -3.48
C GLU A 532 25.35 -8.51 -3.88
N TYR A 533 24.66 -9.44 -4.53
CA TYR A 533 25.26 -10.67 -5.06
C TYR A 533 26.11 -10.44 -6.31
N ALA A 534 25.66 -9.59 -7.24
CA ALA A 534 26.45 -9.20 -8.41
C ALA A 534 27.78 -8.53 -8.02
N LYS A 535 27.79 -7.79 -6.89
CA LYS A 535 28.99 -7.15 -6.33
C LYS A 535 30.02 -8.13 -5.76
N THR A 536 29.65 -9.36 -5.39
CA THR A 536 30.56 -10.25 -4.67
C THR A 536 31.38 -11.19 -5.56
N ILE A 537 31.02 -11.40 -6.85
CA ILE A 537 31.62 -12.51 -7.64
C ILE A 537 31.99 -12.24 -9.10
N GLY A 538 31.89 -11.02 -9.64
CA GLY A 538 32.40 -10.77 -11.01
C GLY A 538 31.68 -11.52 -12.15
N TYR A 539 30.40 -11.85 -11.92
CA TYR A 539 29.34 -12.33 -12.83
C TYR A 539 29.36 -13.79 -13.33
N GLU A 540 28.48 -14.61 -12.73
CA GLU A 540 27.80 -15.76 -13.33
C GLU A 540 26.29 -15.45 -13.44
N PHE A 541 25.60 -15.95 -14.49
CA PHE A 541 24.15 -15.77 -14.65
C PHE A 541 23.38 -16.73 -13.73
N SER A 542 22.91 -16.24 -12.57
CA SER A 542 22.17 -17.03 -11.58
C SER A 542 20.70 -16.64 -11.42
N LEU A 543 20.21 -15.67 -12.21
CA LEU A 543 18.82 -15.22 -12.21
C LEU A 543 18.32 -15.06 -13.64
N LEU A 544 17.16 -15.66 -13.92
CA LEU A 544 16.34 -15.38 -15.08
C LEU A 544 15.06 -14.67 -14.62
N ASP A 545 14.86 -13.45 -15.07
CA ASP A 545 13.57 -12.77 -14.96
C ASP A 545 12.80 -12.97 -16.27
N ILE A 546 11.66 -13.66 -16.21
CA ILE A 546 10.79 -13.87 -17.38
C ILE A 546 9.83 -12.70 -17.62
N GLY A 547 9.94 -11.64 -16.81
CA GLY A 547 9.17 -10.41 -16.91
C GLY A 547 7.75 -10.51 -16.37
N GLY A 548 6.93 -9.51 -16.70
CA GLY A 548 5.52 -9.42 -16.30
C GLY A 548 4.54 -9.67 -17.46
N GLY A 549 3.39 -8.99 -17.42
CA GLY A 549 2.39 -9.03 -18.51
C GLY A 549 1.37 -10.19 -18.42
N PHE A 550 1.41 -10.97 -17.34
CA PHE A 550 0.42 -12.03 -17.10
C PHE A 550 -0.99 -11.44 -16.91
N PRO A 551 -2.02 -11.96 -17.60
CA PRO A 551 -3.37 -11.43 -17.49
C PRO A 551 -3.98 -11.76 -16.13
N GLY A 552 -4.72 -10.82 -15.54
CA GLY A 552 -5.42 -11.02 -14.26
C GLY A 552 -6.94 -10.87 -14.33
N ASP A 553 -7.46 -10.69 -15.54
CA ASP A 553 -8.89 -10.49 -15.81
C ASP A 553 -9.61 -11.84 -15.76
N ASN A 554 -10.87 -11.85 -15.30
CA ASN A 554 -11.65 -13.07 -15.16
C ASN A 554 -11.79 -13.90 -16.45
N ASP A 555 -11.74 -13.25 -17.62
CA ASP A 555 -11.93 -13.89 -18.94
C ASP A 555 -10.64 -14.46 -19.56
N LYS A 556 -9.48 -14.24 -18.93
CA LYS A 556 -8.17 -14.63 -19.47
C LYS A 556 -7.42 -15.53 -18.46
N PRO A 557 -7.69 -16.84 -18.45
CA PRO A 557 -7.05 -17.74 -17.51
C PRO A 557 -5.54 -17.84 -17.77
N ILE A 558 -4.78 -17.95 -16.68
CA ILE A 558 -3.30 -18.00 -16.69
C ILE A 558 -2.75 -19.39 -17.08
N ASP A 559 -3.60 -20.40 -17.16
CA ASP A 559 -3.27 -21.81 -17.40
C ASP A 559 -2.42 -22.02 -18.67
N ARG A 560 -2.82 -21.41 -19.79
CA ARG A 560 -2.08 -21.52 -21.06
C ARG A 560 -0.71 -20.85 -21.00
N TYR A 561 -0.61 -19.72 -20.29
CA TYR A 561 0.66 -19.01 -20.09
C TYR A 561 1.59 -19.83 -19.21
N ALA A 562 1.07 -20.36 -18.10
CA ALA A 562 1.80 -21.25 -17.20
C ALA A 562 2.34 -22.49 -17.93
N GLN A 563 1.51 -23.12 -18.77
CA GLN A 563 1.94 -24.27 -19.56
C GLN A 563 3.08 -23.92 -20.50
N ALA A 564 2.97 -22.82 -21.26
CA ALA A 564 4.02 -22.41 -22.20
C ALA A 564 5.33 -22.06 -21.48
N VAL A 565 5.24 -21.33 -20.36
CA VAL A 565 6.37 -20.95 -19.52
C VAL A 565 7.04 -22.19 -18.92
N ASN A 566 6.29 -23.12 -18.33
CA ASN A 566 6.85 -24.33 -17.73
C ASN A 566 7.55 -25.20 -18.79
N VAL A 567 6.95 -25.39 -19.98
CA VAL A 567 7.60 -26.14 -21.07
C VAL A 567 8.93 -25.51 -21.48
N ALA A 568 8.98 -24.19 -21.62
CA ALA A 568 10.23 -23.49 -21.96
C ALA A 568 11.27 -23.59 -20.84
N ILE A 569 10.84 -23.41 -19.59
CA ILE A 569 11.71 -23.52 -18.42
C ILE A 569 12.28 -24.93 -18.30
N ASP A 570 11.46 -25.97 -18.41
CA ASP A 570 11.93 -27.34 -18.27
C ASP A 570 12.83 -27.77 -19.43
N GLN A 571 12.61 -27.22 -20.63
CA GLN A 571 13.45 -27.50 -21.79
C GLN A 571 14.83 -26.82 -21.73
N PHE A 572 14.87 -25.54 -21.33
CA PHE A 572 16.09 -24.71 -21.46
C PHE A 572 16.80 -24.46 -20.12
N PHE A 573 16.09 -24.60 -19.00
CA PHE A 573 16.57 -24.35 -17.66
C PHE A 573 16.11 -25.48 -16.73
N PRO A 574 16.61 -26.71 -16.89
CA PRO A 574 16.15 -27.87 -16.12
C PRO A 574 16.44 -27.71 -14.61
N ALA A 575 15.83 -28.54 -13.76
CA ALA A 575 15.85 -28.38 -12.29
C ALA A 575 17.27 -28.39 -11.69
N GLU A 576 18.23 -28.98 -12.39
CA GLU A 576 19.65 -29.05 -12.02
C GLU A 576 20.43 -27.77 -12.36
N SER A 577 19.81 -26.79 -13.01
CA SER A 577 20.43 -25.48 -13.27
C SER A 577 20.44 -24.61 -12.01
N ASP A 578 21.57 -23.98 -11.70
CA ASP A 578 21.72 -23.00 -10.60
C ASP A 578 21.05 -21.63 -10.92
N ILE A 579 20.07 -21.62 -11.83
CA ILE A 579 19.38 -20.42 -12.28
C ILE A 579 18.07 -20.27 -11.52
N ARG A 580 17.97 -19.20 -10.73
CA ARG A 580 16.73 -18.80 -10.08
C ARG A 580 15.81 -18.13 -11.10
N ILE A 581 14.56 -18.56 -11.19
CA ILE A 581 13.59 -17.99 -12.12
C ILE A 581 12.57 -17.15 -11.37
N ILE A 582 12.40 -15.90 -11.78
CA ILE A 582 11.42 -14.96 -11.21
C ILE A 582 10.53 -14.41 -12.32
N ALA A 583 9.36 -13.91 -11.92
CA ALA A 583 8.45 -13.17 -12.80
C ALA A 583 7.84 -11.99 -12.05
N GLU A 584 7.32 -11.02 -12.79
CA GLU A 584 6.70 -9.81 -12.26
C GLU A 584 5.17 -9.75 -12.51
N PRO A 585 4.35 -10.66 -11.97
CA PRO A 585 2.93 -10.80 -12.36
C PRO A 585 2.00 -9.79 -11.65
N GLY A 586 2.35 -8.51 -11.66
CA GLY A 586 1.58 -7.45 -10.99
C GLY A 586 0.13 -7.40 -11.47
N ARG A 587 -0.11 -7.29 -12.79
CA ARG A 587 -1.47 -7.26 -13.40
C ARG A 587 -2.29 -8.50 -13.03
N TYR A 588 -1.68 -9.69 -13.05
CA TYR A 588 -2.34 -10.94 -12.66
C TYR A 588 -2.98 -10.83 -11.28
N TYR A 589 -2.22 -10.33 -10.30
CA TYR A 589 -2.69 -10.21 -8.91
C TYR A 589 -3.87 -9.25 -8.76
N VAL A 590 -3.81 -8.08 -9.40
CA VAL A 590 -4.68 -6.97 -9.01
C VAL A 590 -5.81 -6.64 -9.98
N SER A 591 -5.72 -7.02 -11.26
CA SER A 591 -6.75 -6.67 -12.27
C SER A 591 -8.18 -6.90 -11.75
N SER A 592 -8.59 -8.16 -11.53
CA SER A 592 -9.92 -8.50 -11.02
C SER A 592 -10.12 -8.31 -9.52
N ALA A 593 -9.08 -7.92 -8.77
CA ALA A 593 -9.18 -7.74 -7.33
C ALA A 593 -9.86 -6.42 -6.96
N VAL A 594 -9.98 -5.48 -7.90
CA VAL A 594 -10.63 -4.18 -7.65
C VAL A 594 -11.81 -3.99 -8.59
N THR A 595 -12.93 -3.59 -7.99
CA THR A 595 -14.14 -3.16 -8.68
C THR A 595 -14.42 -1.70 -8.35
N LEU A 596 -14.61 -0.88 -9.37
CA LEU A 596 -15.04 0.51 -9.20
C LEU A 596 -16.57 0.59 -9.15
N VAL A 597 -17.09 1.30 -8.16
CA VAL A 597 -18.46 1.76 -8.09
C VAL A 597 -18.46 3.28 -8.26
N SER A 598 -19.02 3.74 -9.38
CA SER A 598 -19.15 5.16 -9.72
C SER A 598 -20.64 5.53 -9.82
N PHE A 599 -20.96 6.82 -9.70
CA PHE A 599 -22.34 7.32 -9.67
C PHE A 599 -22.59 8.35 -10.77
N VAL A 600 -23.82 8.37 -11.29
CA VAL A 600 -24.28 9.35 -12.30
C VAL A 600 -24.50 10.70 -11.61
N ASP A 601 -23.60 11.66 -11.85
CA ASP A 601 -23.73 13.04 -11.37
C ASP A 601 -24.70 13.86 -12.22
N SER A 602 -24.72 13.63 -13.53
CA SER A 602 -25.63 14.32 -14.45
C SER A 602 -25.94 13.46 -15.68
N LYS A 603 -27.03 13.79 -16.38
CA LYS A 603 -27.37 13.17 -17.66
C LYS A 603 -27.85 14.19 -18.69
N ARG A 604 -27.56 13.93 -19.96
CA ARG A 604 -28.08 14.69 -21.11
C ARG A 604 -28.65 13.72 -22.14
N VAL A 605 -29.80 14.09 -22.70
CA VAL A 605 -30.48 13.33 -23.76
C VAL A 605 -30.37 14.13 -25.05
N MET A 606 -29.76 13.56 -26.08
CA MET A 606 -29.77 14.15 -27.42
C MET A 606 -30.64 13.35 -28.38
N LYS A 607 -31.41 14.07 -29.18
CA LYS A 607 -32.17 13.52 -30.30
C LYS A 607 -31.50 13.93 -31.60
N GLU A 608 -30.89 12.96 -32.27
CA GLU A 608 -30.23 13.17 -33.55
C GLU A 608 -31.18 12.80 -34.68
N LYS A 609 -31.46 13.74 -35.58
CA LYS A 609 -32.14 13.45 -36.85
C LYS A 609 -31.17 12.77 -37.80
N GLN A 610 -31.49 11.54 -38.16
CA GLN A 610 -30.75 10.76 -39.14
C GLN A 610 -31.04 11.29 -40.57
N PRO A 611 -30.15 11.01 -41.54
CA PRO A 611 -30.34 11.42 -42.93
C PRO A 611 -31.65 10.92 -43.58
N ASP A 612 -32.23 9.84 -43.04
CA ASP A 612 -33.51 9.26 -43.47
C ASP A 612 -34.74 9.92 -42.82
N GLY A 613 -34.52 10.94 -41.97
CA GLY A 613 -35.57 11.67 -41.25
C GLY A 613 -36.00 11.03 -39.93
N THR A 614 -35.45 9.88 -39.54
CA THR A 614 -35.74 9.24 -38.23
C THR A 614 -34.97 9.91 -37.09
N GLU A 615 -35.55 9.98 -35.89
CA GLU A 615 -34.86 10.49 -34.70
C GLU A 615 -34.26 9.35 -33.89
N LYS A 616 -32.95 9.42 -33.64
CA LYS A 616 -32.21 8.50 -32.79
C LYS A 616 -31.88 9.18 -31.46
N THR A 617 -32.26 8.57 -30.35
CA THR A 617 -31.94 9.06 -29.01
C THR A 617 -30.60 8.50 -28.53
N ARG A 618 -29.67 9.39 -28.17
CA ARG A 618 -28.40 9.04 -27.50
C ARG A 618 -28.40 9.63 -26.09
N MET A 619 -28.01 8.80 -25.12
CA MET A 619 -27.86 9.19 -23.73
C MET A 619 -26.41 9.55 -23.42
N TYR A 620 -26.20 10.58 -22.65
CA TYR A 620 -24.90 11.02 -22.16
C TYR A 620 -24.96 11.02 -20.64
N TYR A 621 -24.15 10.20 -19.97
CA TYR A 621 -24.05 10.20 -18.51
C TYR A 621 -22.68 10.73 -18.09
N TYR A 622 -22.68 11.59 -17.09
CA TYR A 622 -21.48 12.14 -16.46
C TYR A 622 -21.32 11.45 -15.11
N LEU A 623 -20.23 10.71 -14.95
CA LEU A 623 -19.93 9.93 -13.77
C LEU A 623 -18.99 10.70 -12.83
N ASN A 624 -18.97 10.34 -11.55
CA ASN A 624 -18.08 10.92 -10.55
C ASN A 624 -16.63 10.35 -10.58
N ASP A 625 -16.29 9.52 -11.58
CA ASP A 625 -14.94 9.02 -11.88
C ASP A 625 -14.71 9.00 -13.40
N GLY A 626 -13.46 9.00 -13.86
CA GLY A 626 -13.11 9.19 -15.27
C GLY A 626 -11.70 8.75 -15.65
N ILE A 627 -11.23 9.22 -16.82
CA ILE A 627 -9.90 8.95 -17.35
C ILE A 627 -8.81 9.48 -16.42
N PHE A 628 -9.01 10.63 -15.78
CA PHE A 628 -8.04 11.18 -14.83
C PHE A 628 -8.10 10.53 -13.44
N GLY A 629 -9.09 9.68 -13.20
CA GLY A 629 -9.16 8.79 -12.04
C GLY A 629 -8.79 7.37 -12.43
N THR A 630 -9.73 6.44 -12.31
CA THR A 630 -9.47 5.00 -12.49
C THR A 630 -9.07 4.59 -13.92
N PHE A 631 -9.50 5.34 -14.94
CA PHE A 631 -9.46 4.85 -16.33
C PHE A 631 -8.28 5.37 -17.17
N TYR A 632 -7.26 5.96 -16.56
CA TYR A 632 -6.13 6.53 -17.30
C TYR A 632 -5.44 5.49 -18.18
N CYS A 633 -5.11 4.32 -17.61
CA CYS A 633 -4.50 3.22 -18.35
C CYS A 633 -5.38 2.73 -19.51
N THR A 634 -6.70 2.74 -19.33
CA THR A 634 -7.66 2.34 -20.36
C THR A 634 -7.55 3.23 -21.59
N ALA A 635 -7.37 4.53 -21.41
CA ALA A 635 -7.16 5.47 -22.51
C ALA A 635 -5.82 5.23 -23.23
N LEU A 636 -4.75 4.85 -22.50
CA LEU A 636 -3.44 4.55 -23.08
C LEU A 636 -3.41 3.23 -23.86
N GLU A 637 -3.95 2.15 -23.28
CA GLU A 637 -3.89 0.81 -23.85
C GLU A 637 -4.99 0.54 -24.89
N GLY A 638 -5.96 1.46 -25.03
CA GLY A 638 -7.14 1.26 -25.86
C GLY A 638 -8.04 0.11 -25.38
N GLN A 639 -7.96 -0.24 -24.10
CA GLN A 639 -8.75 -1.32 -23.51
C GLN A 639 -10.22 -0.91 -23.48
N GLN A 640 -11.14 -1.81 -23.84
CA GLN A 640 -12.57 -1.56 -23.66
C GLN A 640 -12.96 -1.90 -22.22
N VAL A 641 -13.59 -0.93 -21.54
CA VAL A 641 -14.23 -1.15 -20.25
C VAL A 641 -15.71 -1.38 -20.43
N VAL A 642 -16.25 -2.36 -19.70
CA VAL A 642 -17.65 -2.76 -19.82
C VAL A 642 -18.40 -2.25 -18.59
N PRO A 643 -19.29 -1.24 -18.73
CA PRO A 643 -20.11 -0.78 -17.62
C PRO A 643 -21.18 -1.83 -17.27
N ILE A 644 -21.28 -2.14 -15.98
CA ILE A 644 -22.28 -3.06 -15.43
C ILE A 644 -23.34 -2.22 -14.69
N VAL A 645 -24.58 -2.31 -15.16
CA VAL A 645 -25.74 -1.68 -14.52
C VAL A 645 -26.79 -2.73 -14.22
N ARG A 646 -27.28 -2.77 -12.98
CA ARG A 646 -28.42 -3.61 -12.60
C ARG A 646 -29.73 -2.83 -12.76
N SER A 647 -30.42 -3.02 -13.87
CA SER A 647 -31.75 -2.43 -14.11
C SER A 647 -32.78 -3.47 -14.52
N LYS A 648 -34.03 -3.27 -14.12
CA LYS A 648 -35.18 -4.06 -14.59
C LYS A 648 -35.73 -3.54 -15.93
N LEU A 649 -35.22 -2.40 -16.42
CA LEU A 649 -35.63 -1.81 -17.70
C LEU A 649 -35.07 -2.63 -18.87
N THR A 650 -35.94 -2.98 -19.82
CA THR A 650 -35.56 -3.78 -21.00
C THR A 650 -35.13 -2.91 -22.18
N LYS A 651 -35.54 -1.65 -22.23
CA LYS A 651 -35.20 -0.71 -23.30
C LYS A 651 -33.79 -0.16 -23.08
N GLN A 652 -32.91 -0.34 -24.07
CA GLN A 652 -31.55 0.17 -24.06
C GLN A 652 -31.35 1.28 -25.08
N TYR A 653 -30.55 2.28 -24.70
CA TYR A 653 -30.19 3.41 -25.52
C TYR A 653 -28.69 3.39 -25.83
N ASP A 654 -28.32 3.90 -27.00
CA ASP A 654 -26.92 4.19 -27.28
C ASP A 654 -26.45 5.26 -26.30
N THR A 655 -25.38 4.97 -25.58
CA THR A 655 -24.97 5.71 -24.40
C THR A 655 -23.48 6.04 -24.48
N THR A 656 -23.13 7.27 -24.10
CA THR A 656 -21.75 7.70 -23.91
C THR A 656 -21.53 8.01 -22.44
N LEU A 657 -20.54 7.36 -21.83
CA LEU A 657 -20.13 7.59 -20.44
C LEU A 657 -18.95 8.55 -20.43
N TRP A 658 -19.09 9.63 -19.70
CA TRP A 658 -18.08 10.65 -19.50
C TRP A 658 -17.68 10.70 -18.03
N GLY A 659 -16.42 11.01 -17.76
CA GLY A 659 -15.96 11.35 -16.42
C GLY A 659 -16.32 12.79 -16.02
N PRO A 660 -15.99 13.17 -14.77
CA PRO A 660 -16.46 14.39 -14.14
C PRO A 660 -15.73 15.64 -14.60
N THR A 661 -14.60 15.52 -15.31
CA THR A 661 -13.77 16.67 -15.66
C THR A 661 -14.36 17.44 -16.83
N CYS A 662 -13.97 18.70 -17.00
CA CYS A 662 -14.39 19.46 -18.18
C CYS A 662 -13.58 19.13 -19.44
N HIS A 663 -12.70 18.12 -19.40
CA HIS A 663 -11.84 17.74 -20.52
C HIS A 663 -12.52 16.78 -21.50
N VAL A 664 -12.09 16.82 -22.76
CA VAL A 664 -12.71 16.06 -23.87
C VAL A 664 -12.15 14.65 -24.02
N VAL A 665 -10.96 14.39 -23.45
CA VAL A 665 -10.39 13.04 -23.40
C VAL A 665 -11.05 12.18 -22.33
N ASP A 666 -11.81 12.80 -21.42
CA ASP A 666 -12.45 12.16 -20.27
C ASP A 666 -13.73 11.38 -20.66
N LYS A 667 -13.66 10.65 -21.78
CA LYS A 667 -14.68 9.74 -22.29
C LYS A 667 -14.30 8.32 -21.88
N ILE A 668 -15.12 7.69 -21.06
CA ILE A 668 -14.84 6.38 -20.47
C ILE A 668 -15.17 5.27 -21.46
N ALA A 669 -16.40 5.28 -21.98
CA ALA A 669 -16.89 4.23 -22.88
C ALA A 669 -18.11 4.66 -23.69
N GLU A 670 -18.32 3.97 -24.81
CA GLU A 670 -19.59 3.94 -25.53
C GLU A 670 -20.23 2.56 -25.36
N ALA A 671 -21.50 2.53 -24.94
CA ALA A 671 -22.20 1.30 -24.58
C ALA A 671 -23.69 1.40 -24.90
N ARG A 672 -24.41 0.27 -24.81
CA ARG A 672 -25.87 0.26 -24.81
C ARG A 672 -26.36 -0.03 -23.39
N LEU A 673 -26.99 0.96 -22.77
CA LEU A 673 -27.40 0.89 -21.38
C LEU A 673 -28.90 1.18 -21.24
N PRO A 674 -29.56 0.65 -20.19
CA PRO A 674 -30.88 1.10 -19.80
C PRO A 674 -30.86 2.60 -19.46
N GLU A 675 -32.03 3.22 -19.38
CA GLU A 675 -32.12 4.58 -18.85
C GLU A 675 -31.68 4.59 -17.38
N LEU A 676 -30.79 5.53 -17.03
CA LEU A 676 -30.28 5.79 -15.69
C LEU A 676 -30.75 7.16 -15.23
N ASP A 677 -30.89 7.31 -13.93
CA ASP A 677 -31.18 8.56 -13.25
C ASP A 677 -29.96 9.10 -12.49
N VAL A 678 -30.00 10.40 -12.16
CA VAL A 678 -28.96 11.02 -11.33
C VAL A 678 -28.94 10.34 -9.97
N GLY A 679 -27.76 9.88 -9.55
CA GLY A 679 -27.55 9.10 -8.34
C GLY A 679 -27.50 7.59 -8.56
N ASP A 680 -27.84 7.08 -9.74
CA ASP A 680 -27.68 5.65 -10.05
C ASP A 680 -26.20 5.26 -10.12
N SER A 681 -25.89 4.03 -9.69
CA SER A 681 -24.53 3.49 -9.72
C SER A 681 -24.22 2.79 -11.04
N VAL A 682 -23.00 2.96 -11.54
CA VAL A 682 -22.39 2.20 -12.62
C VAL A 682 -21.16 1.48 -12.08
N VAL A 683 -21.11 0.16 -12.27
CA VAL A 683 -20.04 -0.71 -11.73
C VAL A 683 -19.08 -1.10 -12.86
N PHE A 684 -17.78 -1.09 -12.58
CA PHE A 684 -16.74 -1.52 -13.49
C PHE A 684 -15.83 -2.53 -12.79
N GLU A 685 -15.76 -3.75 -13.32
CA GLU A 685 -14.88 -4.81 -12.83
C GLU A 685 -13.52 -4.77 -13.56
N ASN A 686 -12.53 -5.47 -13.00
CA ASN A 686 -11.19 -5.63 -13.58
C ASN A 686 -10.39 -4.32 -13.70
N VAL A 687 -10.56 -3.39 -12.75
CA VAL A 687 -9.93 -2.05 -12.79
C VAL A 687 -8.73 -1.91 -11.85
N GLY A 688 -8.25 -3.00 -11.24
CA GLY A 688 -7.24 -2.92 -10.19
C GLY A 688 -5.81 -2.74 -10.65
N ALA A 689 -5.52 -2.97 -11.93
CA ALA A 689 -4.21 -2.69 -12.50
C ALA A 689 -4.16 -1.25 -13.04
N TYR A 690 -3.16 -0.50 -12.59
CA TYR A 690 -2.81 0.86 -13.01
C TYR A 690 -3.82 1.96 -12.68
N GLY A 691 -5.06 1.62 -12.34
CA GLY A 691 -6.11 2.61 -12.11
C GLY A 691 -5.79 3.62 -11.00
N MET A 692 -5.34 3.16 -9.83
CA MET A 692 -5.02 4.05 -8.70
C MET A 692 -3.71 4.82 -8.90
N VAL A 693 -2.65 4.13 -9.34
CA VAL A 693 -1.30 4.71 -9.47
C VAL A 693 -1.19 5.77 -10.56
N LEU A 694 -2.09 5.75 -11.56
CA LEU A 694 -2.17 6.75 -12.63
C LEU A 694 -3.21 7.84 -12.36
N ALA A 695 -4.06 7.67 -11.34
CA ALA A 695 -5.07 8.66 -11.00
C ALA A 695 -4.42 9.96 -10.51
N ASN A 696 -5.01 11.09 -10.88
CA ASN A 696 -4.61 12.42 -10.45
C ASN A 696 -5.83 13.25 -10.00
N GLN A 697 -5.57 14.43 -9.46
CA GLN A 697 -6.60 15.33 -8.93
C GLN A 697 -6.89 16.49 -9.88
N PHE A 698 -6.87 16.23 -11.19
CA PHE A 698 -7.21 17.26 -12.18
C PHE A 698 -8.59 17.86 -11.90
N ASN A 699 -8.73 19.17 -12.09
CA ASN A 699 -9.88 19.97 -11.64
C ASN A 699 -10.19 19.88 -10.12
N GLY A 700 -9.31 19.35 -9.28
CA GLY A 700 -9.54 19.17 -7.84
C GLY A 700 -10.57 18.10 -7.49
N PHE A 701 -10.83 17.13 -8.38
CA PHE A 701 -11.68 15.98 -8.05
C PHE A 701 -10.93 15.01 -7.11
N PRO A 702 -11.63 14.41 -6.13
CA PRO A 702 -10.99 13.47 -5.21
C PRO A 702 -10.65 12.15 -5.90
N LEU A 703 -9.61 11.48 -5.40
CA LEU A 703 -9.26 10.13 -5.84
C LEU A 703 -10.29 9.11 -5.33
N PRO A 704 -10.43 7.94 -5.98
CA PRO A 704 -11.32 6.90 -5.51
C PRO A 704 -10.97 6.44 -4.10
N LYS A 705 -11.99 6.37 -3.24
CA LYS A 705 -11.84 5.85 -1.89
C LYS A 705 -11.86 4.33 -1.90
N VAL A 706 -10.84 3.70 -1.32
CA VAL A 706 -10.69 2.25 -1.35
C VAL A 706 -11.25 1.62 -0.07
N ARG A 707 -12.31 0.82 -0.24
CA ARG A 707 -12.83 -0.08 0.79
C ARG A 707 -12.30 -1.49 0.51
N ALA A 708 -11.40 -1.95 1.37
CA ALA A 708 -10.83 -3.27 1.25
C ALA A 708 -11.62 -4.30 2.05
N TYR A 709 -11.78 -5.48 1.46
CA TYR A 709 -12.51 -6.59 2.02
C TYR A 709 -11.64 -7.83 2.00
N LEU A 710 -11.70 -8.57 3.09
CA LEU A 710 -11.04 -9.86 3.26
C LEU A 710 -12.03 -10.76 4.00
N ARG A 711 -12.29 -11.96 3.52
CA ARG A 711 -13.14 -12.90 4.25
C ARG A 711 -12.46 -13.36 5.53
N GLU A 712 -13.28 -13.57 6.55
CA GLU A 712 -12.88 -14.14 7.84
C GLU A 712 -12.63 -15.65 7.69
N GLY A 713 -11.63 -16.03 6.89
CA GLY A 713 -11.37 -17.43 6.54
C GLY A 713 -10.90 -18.31 7.69
N THR A 714 -11.69 -19.35 7.95
CA THR A 714 -11.54 -20.49 8.87
C THR A 714 -10.41 -21.49 8.53
N CYS A 715 -9.32 -21.09 7.86
CA CYS A 715 -8.22 -22.02 7.60
C CYS A 715 -7.43 -22.29 8.88
N SER A 716 -7.60 -23.48 9.46
CA SER A 716 -6.79 -23.92 10.59
C SER A 716 -5.33 -24.10 10.17
N VAL A 717 -4.38 -23.88 11.09
CA VAL A 717 -2.95 -24.13 10.80
C VAL A 717 -2.71 -25.59 10.37
N ASP A 718 -3.54 -26.53 10.84
CA ASP A 718 -3.50 -27.94 10.44
C ASP A 718 -3.94 -28.16 8.99
N GLU A 719 -4.95 -27.43 8.50
CA GLU A 719 -5.33 -27.46 7.08
C GLU A 719 -4.26 -26.84 6.19
N LEU A 720 -3.62 -25.76 6.64
CA LEU A 720 -2.47 -25.18 5.96
C LEU A 720 -1.32 -26.20 5.85
N ILE A 721 -0.99 -26.90 6.94
CA ILE A 721 0.03 -27.96 6.93
C ILE A 721 -0.33 -29.07 5.93
N ARG A 722 -1.59 -29.51 5.89
CA ARG A 722 -2.06 -30.52 4.90
C ARG A 722 -1.96 -30.01 3.47
N LEU A 723 -2.32 -28.76 3.21
CA LEU A 723 -2.23 -28.14 1.88
C LEU A 723 -0.78 -28.00 1.41
N ILE A 724 0.13 -27.62 2.31
CA ILE A 724 1.58 -27.58 2.02
C ILE A 724 2.06 -29.00 1.71
N ALA A 725 1.79 -29.97 2.59
CA ALA A 725 2.22 -31.36 2.41
C ALA A 725 1.73 -32.00 1.10
N LYS A 726 0.51 -31.68 0.64
CA LYS A 726 -0.06 -32.18 -0.62
C LYS A 726 0.58 -31.58 -1.87
N ARG A 727 1.22 -30.41 -1.76
CA ARG A 727 1.81 -29.66 -2.88
C ARG A 727 3.33 -29.82 -3.00
N VAL A 728 4.00 -30.29 -1.95
CA VAL A 728 5.43 -30.63 -2.01
C VAL A 728 5.56 -32.01 -2.66
N THR A 729 5.48 -32.06 -3.98
CA THR A 729 5.82 -33.24 -4.78
C THR A 729 6.97 -32.98 -5.76
N THR A 730 7.62 -31.82 -5.70
CA THR A 730 8.79 -31.50 -6.51
C THR A 730 9.73 -30.52 -5.79
N VAL A 731 10.85 -31.05 -5.26
CA VAL A 731 12.13 -30.36 -4.99
C VAL A 731 12.06 -29.07 -4.14
N GLY A 732 11.41 -29.10 -2.98
CA GLY A 732 11.51 -28.03 -1.97
C GLY A 732 12.61 -28.31 -0.92
N GLU A 733 13.18 -27.27 -0.29
CA GLU A 733 13.96 -27.43 0.95
C GLU A 733 13.06 -27.94 2.09
N PRO A 734 13.57 -28.68 3.09
CA PRO A 734 12.79 -29.11 4.24
C PRO A 734 12.24 -27.90 5.00
N LEU A 735 11.08 -28.07 5.64
CA LEU A 735 10.35 -26.97 6.29
C LEU A 735 9.81 -27.35 7.66
N ASN A 736 10.07 -26.51 8.65
CA ASN A 736 9.39 -26.54 9.95
C ASN A 736 8.24 -25.52 9.97
N VAL A 737 7.03 -25.93 10.34
CA VAL A 737 5.87 -25.06 10.54
C VAL A 737 5.61 -24.91 12.04
N LEU A 738 5.78 -23.70 12.58
CA LEU A 738 5.53 -23.33 13.98
C LEU A 738 4.11 -22.76 14.13
N ASN A 739 3.22 -23.51 14.77
CA ASN A 739 1.86 -23.14 15.11
C ASN A 739 1.79 -22.45 16.49
N LEU A 740 1.59 -21.12 16.51
CA LEU A 740 1.45 -20.37 17.75
C LEU A 740 0.07 -20.57 18.43
N ASP A 741 -0.95 -21.01 17.69
CA ASP A 741 -2.29 -21.25 18.26
C ASP A 741 -2.25 -22.39 19.28
N ASP A 742 -1.43 -23.41 19.01
CA ASP A 742 -1.17 -24.51 19.94
C ASP A 742 -0.59 -23.99 21.28
N ILE A 743 0.38 -23.08 21.21
CA ILE A 743 1.00 -22.47 22.40
C ILE A 743 -0.04 -21.67 23.20
N VAL A 744 -0.89 -20.89 22.52
CA VAL A 744 -1.96 -20.12 23.18
C VAL A 744 -3.03 -21.02 23.79
N ALA A 745 -3.46 -22.06 23.08
CA ALA A 745 -4.42 -23.04 23.59
C ALA A 745 -3.88 -23.74 24.85
N LYS A 746 -2.60 -24.13 24.83
CA LYS A 746 -1.90 -24.71 25.98
C LYS A 746 -1.75 -23.73 27.15
N HIS A 747 -1.49 -22.47 26.87
CA HIS A 747 -1.43 -21.45 27.93
C HIS A 747 -2.78 -21.32 28.65
N ARG A 748 -3.88 -21.27 27.88
CA ARG A 748 -5.23 -21.24 28.45
C ARG A 748 -5.54 -22.51 29.24
N ASN A 749 -5.16 -23.68 28.71
CA ASN A 749 -5.34 -24.94 29.42
C ASN A 749 -4.52 -24.98 30.72
N TRP A 750 -3.29 -24.46 30.71
CA TRP A 750 -2.47 -24.30 31.91
C TRP A 750 -3.18 -23.43 32.95
N GLN A 751 -3.65 -22.24 32.57
CA GLN A 751 -4.37 -21.33 33.47
C GLN A 751 -5.63 -21.98 34.05
N ALA A 752 -6.36 -22.76 33.25
CA ALA A 752 -7.57 -23.44 33.69
C ALA A 752 -7.29 -24.61 34.66
N LYS A 753 -6.24 -25.40 34.39
CA LYS A 753 -5.95 -26.63 35.14
C LYS A 753 -5.00 -26.41 36.32
N LEU A 754 -4.14 -25.41 36.28
CA LEU A 754 -3.15 -25.08 37.32
C LEU A 754 -3.20 -23.58 37.66
N PRO A 755 -4.35 -23.04 38.09
CA PRO A 755 -4.55 -21.59 38.28
C PRO A 755 -3.66 -20.99 39.38
N THR A 756 -3.15 -21.80 40.30
CA THR A 756 -2.29 -21.38 41.42
C THR A 756 -0.80 -21.59 41.14
N VAL A 757 -0.42 -22.05 39.95
CA VAL A 757 0.97 -22.34 39.57
C VAL A 757 1.38 -21.48 38.39
N ALA A 758 2.33 -20.57 38.61
CA ALA A 758 2.81 -19.68 37.54
C ALA A 758 3.78 -20.42 36.60
N PRO A 759 3.57 -20.39 35.28
CA PRO A 759 4.48 -21.04 34.34
C PRO A 759 5.74 -20.19 34.10
N PHE A 760 6.91 -20.80 34.30
CA PHE A 760 8.22 -20.27 33.93
C PHE A 760 8.78 -21.06 32.76
N TYR A 761 8.64 -20.55 31.54
CA TYR A 761 9.02 -21.28 30.34
C TYR A 761 10.53 -21.60 30.30
N ALA A 762 10.87 -22.89 30.16
CA ALA A 762 12.25 -23.33 30.03
C ALA A 762 12.79 -23.05 28.61
N VAL A 763 13.61 -22.00 28.48
CA VAL A 763 14.08 -21.47 27.18
C VAL A 763 14.84 -22.52 26.36
N LYS A 764 15.59 -23.41 27.04
CA LYS A 764 16.32 -24.54 26.43
C LYS A 764 15.47 -25.48 25.58
N CYS A 765 14.14 -25.50 25.77
CA CYS A 765 13.25 -26.35 24.98
C CYS A 765 13.05 -25.81 23.57
N ASN A 766 12.90 -24.51 23.38
CA ASN A 766 12.92 -23.86 22.08
C ASN A 766 13.10 -22.34 22.25
N SER A 767 14.28 -21.84 21.90
CA SER A 767 14.63 -20.42 22.06
C SER A 767 14.17 -19.55 20.88
N HIS A 768 13.25 -20.04 20.03
CA HIS A 768 12.76 -19.26 18.89
C HIS A 768 12.22 -17.90 19.35
N PRO A 769 12.71 -16.76 18.81
CA PRO A 769 12.35 -15.43 19.31
C PRO A 769 10.84 -15.17 19.37
N THR A 770 10.09 -15.67 18.39
CA THR A 770 8.61 -15.53 18.37
C THR A 770 7.91 -16.28 19.51
N ILE A 771 8.42 -17.44 19.92
CA ILE A 771 7.88 -18.20 21.07
C ILE A 771 8.13 -17.42 22.36
N LEU A 772 9.36 -16.92 22.53
CA LEU A 772 9.73 -16.14 23.71
C LEU A 772 8.90 -14.85 23.82
N ARG A 773 8.71 -14.13 22.71
CA ARG A 773 7.83 -12.95 22.65
C ARG A 773 6.39 -13.27 23.02
N LEU A 774 5.84 -14.36 22.46
CA LEU A 774 4.47 -14.79 22.74
C LEU A 774 4.29 -15.10 24.24
N LEU A 775 5.15 -15.94 24.80
CA LEU A 775 5.04 -16.34 26.21
C LEU A 775 5.29 -15.16 27.16
N ALA A 776 6.17 -14.22 26.79
CA ALA A 776 6.36 -12.98 27.55
C ALA A 776 5.07 -12.14 27.57
N ALA A 777 4.40 -11.98 26.43
CA ALA A 777 3.14 -11.26 26.29
C ALA A 777 1.97 -11.93 27.04
N LEU A 778 1.99 -13.27 27.13
CA LEU A 778 1.02 -14.06 27.91
C LEU A 778 1.29 -14.02 29.43
N GLY A 779 2.33 -13.29 29.88
CA GLY A 779 2.63 -13.16 31.30
C GLY A 779 3.47 -14.31 31.90
N CYS A 780 3.99 -15.24 31.10
CA CYS A 780 4.85 -16.32 31.60
C CYS A 780 6.17 -15.79 32.20
N GLY A 781 6.66 -16.42 33.26
CA GLY A 781 8.07 -16.28 33.65
C GLY A 781 8.99 -17.07 32.72
N PHE A 782 10.29 -17.03 32.97
CA PHE A 782 11.30 -17.77 32.20
C PHE A 782 12.32 -18.48 33.09
N ASP A 783 12.52 -19.78 32.83
CA ASP A 783 13.67 -20.55 33.30
C ASP A 783 14.80 -20.39 32.27
N CYS A 784 15.88 -19.74 32.70
CA CYS A 784 17.09 -19.56 31.91
C CYS A 784 18.25 -20.36 32.54
N ALA A 785 18.99 -21.09 31.71
CA ALA A 785 20.14 -21.89 32.07
C ALA A 785 21.49 -21.30 31.60
N SER A 786 21.49 -20.25 30.77
CA SER A 786 22.72 -19.64 30.24
C SER A 786 22.64 -18.12 30.14
N ARG A 787 23.78 -17.45 29.95
CA ARG A 787 23.82 -15.99 29.74
C ARG A 787 23.07 -15.58 28.48
N ALA A 788 23.20 -16.36 27.40
CA ALA A 788 22.51 -16.09 26.14
C ALA A 788 20.98 -16.15 26.29
N GLU A 789 20.47 -17.08 27.12
CA GLU A 789 19.04 -17.16 27.42
C GLU A 789 18.57 -15.96 28.27
N LEU A 790 19.34 -15.56 29.28
CA LEU A 790 19.05 -14.35 30.06
C LEU A 790 18.98 -13.11 29.17
N ASP A 791 19.99 -12.91 28.32
CA ASP A 791 20.08 -11.77 27.41
C ASP A 791 18.93 -11.77 26.40
N SER A 792 18.57 -12.96 25.88
CA SER A 792 17.45 -13.11 24.95
C SER A 792 16.11 -12.73 25.58
N VAL A 793 15.85 -13.17 26.81
CA VAL A 793 14.58 -12.90 27.51
C VAL A 793 14.50 -11.44 27.96
N LEU A 794 15.57 -10.90 28.55
CA LEU A 794 15.63 -9.50 29.00
C LEU A 794 15.56 -8.52 27.82
N GLY A 795 16.13 -8.87 26.66
CA GLY A 795 16.03 -8.11 25.42
C GLY A 795 14.60 -7.95 24.90
N LEU A 796 13.64 -8.74 25.39
CA LEU A 796 12.21 -8.62 25.08
C LEU A 796 11.45 -7.68 26.03
N GLY A 797 12.14 -7.04 26.98
CA GLY A 797 11.51 -6.19 27.99
C GLY A 797 10.89 -6.94 29.17
N VAL A 798 11.20 -8.24 29.32
CA VAL A 798 10.79 -9.02 30.50
C VAL A 798 11.55 -8.50 31.73
N THR A 799 10.84 -8.28 32.83
CA THR A 799 11.45 -7.78 34.06
C THR A 799 12.26 -8.88 34.76
N PRO A 800 13.40 -8.55 35.42
CA PRO A 800 14.26 -9.54 36.06
C PRO A 800 13.58 -10.42 37.12
N ASP A 801 12.50 -9.95 37.75
CA ASP A 801 11.71 -10.72 38.73
C ASP A 801 10.86 -11.84 38.09
N ARG A 802 10.68 -11.84 36.77
CA ARG A 802 10.02 -12.92 36.02
C ARG A 802 11.01 -13.99 35.53
N ILE A 803 12.27 -13.96 35.99
CA ILE A 803 13.32 -14.87 35.53
C ILE A 803 13.89 -15.68 36.70
N VAL A 804 14.07 -16.98 36.50
CA VAL A 804 14.86 -17.86 37.38
C VAL A 804 16.10 -18.32 36.63
N TYR A 805 17.29 -18.06 37.17
CA TYR A 805 18.52 -18.63 36.64
C TYR A 805 18.70 -20.06 37.20
N ALA A 806 18.09 -21.04 36.54
CA ALA A 806 17.87 -22.37 37.10
C ALA A 806 19.01 -23.38 36.92
N HIS A 807 20.12 -23.00 36.26
CA HIS A 807 21.31 -23.86 36.21
C HIS A 807 21.99 -23.91 37.60
N PRO A 808 22.06 -25.06 38.30
CA PRO A 808 22.50 -25.09 39.70
C PRO A 808 24.01 -24.89 39.89
N ASN A 809 24.79 -24.92 38.80
CA ASN A 809 26.25 -24.77 38.80
C ASN A 809 26.68 -23.64 37.87
N LYS A 810 26.81 -22.39 38.35
CA LYS A 810 27.05 -21.22 37.51
C LYS A 810 28.54 -20.82 37.51
N SER A 811 29.03 -20.27 36.39
CA SER A 811 30.36 -19.66 36.35
C SER A 811 30.36 -18.33 37.12
N ILE A 812 31.49 -17.91 37.70
CA ILE A 812 31.62 -16.63 38.41
C ILE A 812 31.19 -15.46 37.51
N GLY A 813 31.62 -15.46 36.25
CA GLY A 813 31.21 -14.42 35.30
C GLY A 813 29.70 -14.47 34.99
N SER A 814 29.05 -15.64 35.03
CA SER A 814 27.60 -15.74 34.84
C SER A 814 26.83 -15.21 36.04
N ILE A 815 27.35 -15.42 37.25
CA ILE A 815 26.81 -14.82 38.48
C ILE A 815 26.95 -13.30 38.43
N ALA A 816 28.13 -12.79 38.05
CA ALA A 816 28.37 -11.35 37.90
C ALA A 816 27.47 -10.72 36.82
N HIS A 817 27.25 -11.42 35.71
CA HIS A 817 26.35 -10.97 34.64
C HIS A 817 24.89 -10.90 35.11
N ALA A 818 24.40 -11.94 35.77
CA ALA A 818 23.06 -11.93 36.35
C ALA A 818 22.88 -10.84 37.41
N LYS A 819 23.91 -10.57 38.23
CA LYS A 819 23.93 -9.43 39.16
C LYS A 819 23.80 -8.09 38.43
N LYS A 820 24.58 -7.89 37.38
CA LYS A 820 24.52 -6.67 36.55
C LYS A 820 23.13 -6.44 35.97
N LEU A 821 22.43 -7.51 35.59
CA LEU A 821 21.09 -7.48 35.01
C LEU A 821 19.96 -7.49 36.05
N GLY A 822 20.28 -7.55 37.34
CA GLY A 822 19.29 -7.54 38.43
C GLY A 822 18.49 -8.85 38.59
N VAL A 823 18.90 -9.96 37.96
CA VAL A 823 18.24 -11.27 38.09
C VAL A 823 18.64 -11.90 39.40
N LYS A 824 17.75 -11.93 40.41
CA LYS A 824 18.06 -12.37 41.78
C LYS A 824 17.81 -13.85 42.04
N ARG A 825 16.77 -14.45 41.42
CA ARG A 825 16.36 -15.83 41.72
C ARG A 825 17.28 -16.83 41.05
N MET A 826 17.91 -17.69 41.85
CA MET A 826 18.93 -18.63 41.38
C MET A 826 18.82 -19.97 42.08
N THR A 827 18.99 -21.07 41.35
CA THR A 827 19.06 -22.41 41.96
C THR A 827 20.47 -22.76 42.42
N PHE A 828 20.58 -23.66 43.40
CA PHE A 828 21.84 -24.30 43.81
C PHE A 828 21.57 -25.72 44.31
N ASP A 829 22.57 -26.60 44.24
CA ASP A 829 22.48 -27.97 44.77
C ASP A 829 23.75 -28.44 45.51
N GLY A 830 24.74 -27.57 45.71
CA GLY A 830 26.01 -27.89 46.36
C GLY A 830 26.63 -26.72 47.13
N SER A 831 27.60 -27.03 48.00
CA SER A 831 28.27 -26.05 48.87
C SER A 831 29.13 -25.04 48.11
N ASP A 832 29.82 -25.47 47.06
CA ASP A 832 30.73 -24.60 46.30
C ASP A 832 29.97 -23.50 45.57
N GLU A 833 28.74 -23.78 45.15
CA GLU A 833 27.85 -22.78 44.55
C GLU A 833 27.48 -21.70 45.58
N LEU A 834 27.19 -22.09 46.84
CA LEU A 834 26.94 -21.14 47.92
C LEU A 834 28.15 -20.24 48.19
N GLU A 835 29.37 -20.79 48.20
CA GLU A 835 30.57 -19.98 48.40
C GLU A 835 30.79 -18.96 47.28
N LYS A 836 30.55 -19.35 46.01
CA LYS A 836 30.60 -18.42 44.87
C LYS A 836 29.55 -17.32 45.01
N LEU A 837 28.32 -17.66 45.38
CA LEU A 837 27.23 -16.70 45.54
C LEU A 837 27.48 -15.74 46.71
N ALA A 838 27.97 -16.22 47.85
CA ALA A 838 28.32 -15.38 49.00
C ALA A 838 29.36 -14.31 48.65
N ARG A 839 30.35 -14.65 47.81
CA ARG A 839 31.41 -13.71 47.42
C ARG A 839 30.99 -12.73 46.33
N HIS A 840 30.19 -13.18 45.36
CA HIS A 840 29.95 -12.41 44.12
C HIS A 840 28.54 -11.82 44.02
N TYR A 841 27.55 -12.41 44.68
CA TYR A 841 26.16 -11.94 44.67
C TYR A 841 25.40 -12.31 45.96
N PRO A 842 25.79 -11.75 47.12
CA PRO A 842 25.20 -12.11 48.41
C PRO A 842 23.72 -11.71 48.54
N GLU A 843 23.25 -10.78 47.70
CA GLU A 843 21.85 -10.36 47.65
C GLU A 843 20.93 -11.30 46.84
N ALA A 844 21.46 -12.40 46.29
CA ALA A 844 20.69 -13.35 45.49
C ALA A 844 19.65 -14.12 46.33
N GLU A 845 18.54 -14.47 45.70
CA GLU A 845 17.45 -15.27 46.28
C GLU A 845 17.60 -16.72 45.83
N LEU A 846 17.92 -17.60 46.78
CA LEU A 846 18.37 -18.95 46.46
C LEU A 846 17.25 -20.00 46.58
N ILE A 847 17.22 -20.91 45.61
CA ILE A 847 16.25 -22.02 45.53
C ILE A 847 17.05 -23.33 45.57
N LEU A 848 16.84 -24.15 46.61
CA LEU A 848 17.55 -25.42 46.74
C LEU A 848 16.96 -26.46 45.79
N ARG A 849 17.76 -26.98 44.86
CA ARG A 849 17.33 -28.04 43.94
C ARG A 849 17.54 -29.42 44.55
N VAL A 850 16.51 -30.25 44.53
CA VAL A 850 16.50 -31.60 45.12
C VAL A 850 16.30 -32.67 44.05
N ARG A 851 16.89 -33.83 44.28
CA ARG A 851 16.77 -34.99 43.38
C ARG A 851 15.39 -35.65 43.49
N HIS A 852 14.66 -35.72 42.38
CA HIS A 852 13.37 -36.44 42.32
C HIS A 852 13.00 -36.84 40.88
N ASP A 853 13.51 -37.95 40.37
CA ASP A 853 13.09 -38.47 39.06
C ASP A 853 11.88 -39.42 39.19
N ALA A 854 10.99 -39.41 38.18
CA ALA A 854 9.97 -40.44 38.04
C ALA A 854 10.59 -41.77 37.59
N ALA A 855 10.03 -42.89 38.03
CA ALA A 855 10.49 -44.22 37.62
C ALA A 855 10.35 -44.47 36.10
N ALA A 856 9.39 -43.80 35.47
CA ALA A 856 9.08 -43.89 34.04
C ALA A 856 9.51 -42.63 33.24
N ALA A 857 10.52 -41.88 33.72
CA ALA A 857 11.07 -40.76 32.96
C ALA A 857 11.92 -41.25 31.78
N GLN A 858 11.71 -40.69 30.58
CA GLN A 858 12.57 -40.96 29.42
C GLN A 858 14.00 -40.47 29.67
N LEU A 859 14.15 -39.33 30.35
CA LEU A 859 15.44 -38.78 30.75
C LEU A 859 15.44 -38.40 32.24
N SER A 860 16.20 -39.15 33.04
CA SER A 860 16.45 -38.87 34.45
C SER A 860 17.51 -37.78 34.61
N LEU A 861 17.12 -36.64 35.17
CA LEU A 861 18.01 -35.50 35.43
C LEU A 861 18.68 -35.60 36.80
N GLY A 862 18.09 -36.34 37.72
CA GLY A 862 18.60 -36.58 39.07
C GLY A 862 19.93 -37.31 39.13
N ARG A 863 20.37 -37.94 38.04
CA ARG A 863 21.76 -38.45 37.92
C ARG A 863 22.80 -37.32 37.95
N LYS A 864 22.48 -36.16 37.38
CA LYS A 864 23.42 -35.04 37.19
C LYS A 864 23.16 -33.87 38.14
N PHE A 865 21.90 -33.59 38.48
CA PHE A 865 21.52 -32.38 39.21
C PHE A 865 20.61 -32.69 40.40
N GLY A 866 20.70 -31.87 41.44
CA GLY A 866 19.89 -31.96 42.65
C GLY A 866 20.56 -32.72 43.80
N CYS A 867 20.44 -32.15 44.99
CA CYS A 867 20.98 -32.72 46.23
C CYS A 867 20.09 -33.86 46.77
N ASP A 868 20.66 -34.72 47.61
CA ASP A 868 19.87 -35.71 48.34
C ASP A 868 19.06 -35.06 49.47
N GLN A 869 17.79 -35.44 49.57
CA GLN A 869 16.86 -34.88 50.54
C GLN A 869 17.31 -35.09 52.00
N VAL A 870 17.83 -36.26 52.33
CA VAL A 870 18.13 -36.65 53.72
C VAL A 870 19.56 -36.29 54.07
N ARG A 871 20.50 -36.61 53.18
CA ARG A 871 21.94 -36.44 53.43
C ARG A 871 22.40 -35.00 53.28
N ASP A 872 21.93 -34.29 52.25
CA ASP A 872 22.59 -33.05 51.80
C ASP A 872 21.77 -31.78 52.12
N ALA A 873 20.43 -31.84 52.09
CA ALA A 873 19.58 -30.66 52.20
C ALA A 873 19.79 -29.87 53.51
N ARG A 874 19.80 -30.55 54.68
CA ARG A 874 20.01 -29.87 55.98
C ARG A 874 21.41 -29.25 56.10
N PRO A 875 22.52 -29.95 55.80
CA PRO A 875 23.84 -29.34 55.76
C PRO A 875 23.95 -28.13 54.83
N LEU A 876 23.37 -28.19 53.63
CA LEU A 876 23.39 -27.08 52.67
C LEU A 876 22.64 -25.85 53.16
N LEU A 877 21.45 -26.04 53.74
CA LEU A 877 20.67 -24.95 54.34
C LEU A 877 21.40 -24.33 55.56
N ALA A 878 22.03 -25.15 56.40
CA ALA A 878 22.83 -24.66 57.52
C ALA A 878 24.04 -23.84 57.02
N ARG A 879 24.73 -24.32 55.98
CA ARG A 879 25.85 -23.59 55.37
C ARG A 879 25.42 -22.27 54.73
N ALA A 880 24.27 -22.23 54.05
CA ALA A 880 23.74 -20.99 53.49
C ALA A 880 23.46 -19.95 54.60
N ARG A 881 22.97 -20.39 55.76
CA ARG A 881 22.78 -19.54 56.95
C ARG A 881 24.09 -18.96 57.46
N GLU A 882 25.12 -19.80 57.61
CA GLU A 882 26.46 -19.37 58.07
C GLU A 882 27.06 -18.32 57.14
N LEU A 883 26.82 -18.45 55.83
CA LEU A 883 27.28 -17.51 54.80
C LEU A 883 26.40 -16.25 54.67
N GLY A 884 25.31 -16.14 55.43
CA GLY A 884 24.39 -15.01 55.37
C GLY A 884 23.56 -14.95 54.08
N LEU A 885 23.41 -16.06 53.36
CA LEU A 885 22.66 -16.13 52.11
C LEU A 885 21.17 -16.35 52.34
N SER A 886 20.33 -15.75 51.48
CA SER A 886 18.88 -15.86 51.57
C SER A 886 18.37 -17.06 50.75
N VAL A 887 18.04 -18.16 51.42
CA VAL A 887 17.30 -19.28 50.79
C VAL A 887 15.80 -19.04 50.92
N ILE A 888 15.13 -18.94 49.78
CA ILE A 888 13.70 -18.60 49.68
C ILE A 888 12.83 -19.79 49.28
N GLY A 889 13.40 -20.90 48.82
CA GLY A 889 12.60 -21.95 48.22
C GLY A 889 13.29 -23.27 47.93
N VAL A 890 12.51 -24.20 47.36
CA VAL A 890 12.96 -25.54 46.96
C VAL A 890 12.44 -25.84 45.55
N SER A 891 13.27 -26.45 44.71
CA SER A 891 12.90 -26.93 43.38
C SER A 891 13.20 -28.42 43.19
N PHE A 892 12.46 -29.10 42.31
CA PHE A 892 12.76 -30.46 41.86
C PHE A 892 12.40 -30.62 40.38
N HIS A 893 12.69 -31.76 39.75
CA HIS A 893 12.27 -32.01 38.36
C HIS A 893 12.06 -33.51 38.15
N VAL A 894 10.91 -33.91 37.62
CA VAL A 894 10.49 -35.33 37.52
C VAL A 894 11.13 -36.13 36.38
N GLY A 895 12.15 -35.58 35.72
CA GLY A 895 12.66 -36.04 34.43
C GLY A 895 11.82 -35.58 33.22
N SER A 896 12.42 -35.57 32.03
CA SER A 896 11.72 -35.22 30.78
C SER A 896 10.93 -36.41 30.26
N GLY A 897 9.70 -36.19 29.78
CA GLY A 897 8.86 -37.24 29.18
C GLY A 897 8.35 -38.29 30.17
N SER A 898 8.11 -37.92 31.43
CA SER A 898 7.56 -38.84 32.43
C SER A 898 6.11 -39.23 32.08
N MET A 899 5.83 -40.53 32.05
CA MET A 899 4.46 -41.08 31.89
C MET A 899 3.74 -41.29 33.23
N ASP A 900 4.43 -41.04 34.35
CA ASP A 900 3.90 -41.18 35.69
C ASP A 900 3.50 -39.80 36.24
N ALA A 901 2.21 -39.52 36.26
CA ALA A 901 1.68 -38.26 36.78
C ALA A 901 1.75 -38.14 38.31
N GLU A 902 1.81 -39.26 39.04
CA GLU A 902 1.76 -39.29 40.50
C GLU A 902 3.09 -38.83 41.14
N CYS A 903 4.19 -38.93 40.40
CA CYS A 903 5.51 -38.49 40.87
C CYS A 903 5.52 -37.03 41.33
N PHE A 904 4.74 -36.13 40.71
CA PHE A 904 4.65 -34.73 41.14
C PHE A 904 4.14 -34.60 42.58
N TYR A 905 3.22 -35.45 43.02
CA TYR A 905 2.75 -35.47 44.41
C TYR A 905 3.90 -35.83 45.37
N GLY A 906 4.67 -36.86 45.02
CA GLY A 906 5.86 -37.28 45.77
C GLY A 906 6.93 -36.18 45.85
N GLY A 907 7.19 -35.48 44.74
CA GLY A 907 8.15 -34.38 44.66
C GLY A 907 7.75 -33.19 45.56
N ILE A 908 6.48 -32.77 45.50
CA ILE A 908 5.95 -31.70 46.35
C ILE A 908 6.05 -32.08 47.83
N ARG A 909 5.70 -33.32 48.19
CA ARG A 909 5.85 -33.80 49.58
C ARG A 909 7.29 -33.68 50.07
N LYS A 910 8.27 -34.10 49.27
CA LYS A 910 9.70 -34.01 49.62
C LYS A 910 10.15 -32.55 49.77
N ALA A 911 9.70 -31.67 48.88
CA ALA A 911 10.01 -30.25 48.96
C ALA A 911 9.46 -29.62 50.25
N ILE A 912 8.22 -29.95 50.64
CA ILE A 912 7.61 -29.45 51.87
C ILE A 912 8.28 -29.97 53.14
N GLU A 913 8.81 -31.20 53.13
CA GLU A 913 9.65 -31.68 54.23
C GLU A 913 10.91 -30.83 54.40
N ILE A 914 11.54 -30.40 53.29
CA ILE A 914 12.69 -29.49 53.32
C ILE A 914 12.28 -28.07 53.73
N PHE A 915 11.10 -27.58 53.34
CA PHE A 915 10.55 -26.30 53.85
C PHE A 915 10.57 -26.27 55.38
N ARG A 916 10.08 -27.32 56.03
CA ARG A 916 10.09 -27.43 57.50
C ARG A 916 11.51 -27.32 58.07
N VAL A 917 12.48 -28.00 57.45
CA VAL A 917 13.89 -27.92 57.85
C VAL A 917 14.43 -26.49 57.68
N GLY A 918 14.19 -25.85 56.53
CA GLY A 918 14.63 -24.48 56.28
C GLY A 918 14.01 -23.47 57.26
N SER A 919 12.72 -23.60 57.56
CA SER A 919 12.04 -22.75 58.54
C SER A 919 12.65 -22.88 59.95
N THR A 920 13.03 -24.09 60.40
CA THR A 920 13.74 -24.26 61.69
C THR A 920 15.12 -23.59 61.70
N LEU A 921 15.72 -23.40 60.52
CA LEU A 921 16.99 -22.71 60.36
C LEU A 921 16.82 -21.19 60.14
N GLY A 922 15.59 -20.67 60.13
CA GLY A 922 15.30 -19.24 59.94
C GLY A 922 15.26 -18.79 58.48
N MET A 923 15.12 -19.70 57.53
CA MET A 923 14.96 -19.39 56.11
C MET A 923 13.53 -18.98 55.78
N LYS A 924 13.34 -18.16 54.74
CA LYS A 924 12.01 -17.61 54.37
C LYS A 924 11.04 -18.68 53.84
N MET A 925 11.54 -19.60 53.02
CA MET A 925 10.77 -20.72 52.43
C MET A 925 9.38 -20.30 51.90
N GLU A 926 9.37 -19.38 50.94
CA GLU A 926 8.18 -18.76 50.35
C GLU A 926 7.94 -19.14 48.87
N LEU A 927 8.87 -19.86 48.24
CA LEU A 927 8.79 -20.25 46.82
C LEU A 927 8.98 -21.77 46.62
N LEU A 928 7.98 -22.42 46.03
CA LEU A 928 8.04 -23.81 45.59
C LEU A 928 8.09 -23.86 44.07
N ASP A 929 9.12 -24.50 43.52
CA ASP A 929 9.23 -24.75 42.09
C ASP A 929 9.04 -26.25 41.81
N VAL A 930 7.93 -26.60 41.15
CA VAL A 930 7.57 -27.99 40.87
C VAL A 930 8.26 -28.55 39.62
N GLY A 931 9.13 -27.75 38.98
CA GLY A 931 9.98 -28.17 37.86
C GLY A 931 9.24 -28.44 36.57
N GLY A 932 9.94 -29.11 35.64
CA GLY A 932 9.42 -29.53 34.35
C GLY A 932 9.09 -31.02 34.27
N GLY A 933 8.80 -31.50 33.06
CA GLY A 933 8.47 -32.92 32.79
C GLY A 933 7.07 -33.16 32.20
N TYR A 934 6.32 -32.08 31.98
CA TYR A 934 4.97 -32.10 31.42
C TYR A 934 4.93 -32.55 29.94
N PRO A 935 3.96 -33.39 29.54
CA PRO A 935 3.79 -33.83 28.15
C PRO A 935 3.16 -32.71 27.30
N GLY A 936 3.72 -32.41 26.13
CA GLY A 936 3.19 -31.38 25.23
C GLY A 936 2.28 -31.90 24.12
N ALA A 937 2.44 -33.16 23.71
CA ALA A 937 1.58 -33.79 22.70
C ALA A 937 0.44 -34.65 23.28
N ASN A 938 0.47 -34.99 24.58
CA ASN A 938 -0.52 -35.85 25.23
C ASN A 938 -1.32 -35.07 26.30
N GLY A 939 -2.44 -34.47 25.89
CA GLY A 939 -3.29 -33.67 26.76
C GLY A 939 -3.90 -34.46 27.93
N ALA A 940 -4.28 -35.73 27.73
CA ALA A 940 -4.85 -36.55 28.79
C ALA A 940 -3.84 -36.84 29.92
N LEU A 941 -2.57 -37.03 29.57
CA LEU A 941 -1.51 -37.19 30.56
C LEU A 941 -1.23 -35.88 31.30
N PHE A 942 -1.23 -34.73 30.61
CA PHE A 942 -1.12 -33.42 31.27
C PHE A 942 -2.24 -33.20 32.29
N ASP A 943 -3.48 -33.53 31.93
CA ASP A 943 -4.64 -33.42 32.83
C ASP A 943 -4.44 -34.26 34.11
N ARG A 944 -3.84 -35.45 34.00
CA ARG A 944 -3.48 -36.26 35.18
C ARG A 944 -2.37 -35.61 36.00
N CYS A 945 -1.33 -35.05 35.37
CA CYS A 945 -0.29 -34.30 36.09
C CYS A 945 -0.88 -33.13 36.88
N ALA A 946 -1.76 -32.35 36.24
CA ALA A 946 -2.42 -31.22 36.88
C ALA A 946 -3.28 -31.65 38.08
N TYR A 947 -3.99 -32.78 37.97
CA TYR A 947 -4.75 -33.35 39.09
C TYR A 947 -3.86 -33.65 40.31
N TYR A 948 -2.75 -34.38 40.14
CA TYR A 948 -1.88 -34.74 41.26
C TYR A 948 -1.13 -33.54 41.85
N ILE A 949 -0.76 -32.56 41.02
CA ILE A 949 -0.17 -31.30 41.50
C ILE A 949 -1.19 -30.55 42.37
N ASN A 950 -2.39 -30.28 41.86
CA ASN A 950 -3.42 -29.58 42.64
C ASN A 950 -3.78 -30.31 43.94
N LYS A 951 -3.84 -31.64 43.89
CA LYS A 951 -4.05 -32.47 45.08
C LYS A 951 -2.94 -32.25 46.12
N ALA A 952 -1.68 -32.33 45.70
CA ALA A 952 -0.53 -32.12 46.57
C ALA A 952 -0.46 -30.69 47.13
N LEU A 953 -0.73 -29.68 46.29
CA LEU A 953 -0.76 -28.28 46.71
C LEU A 953 -1.83 -28.04 47.78
N LYS A 954 -3.02 -28.62 47.61
CA LYS A 954 -4.12 -28.52 48.57
C LYS A 954 -3.85 -29.25 49.89
N GLU A 955 -3.24 -30.43 49.83
CA GLU A 955 -3.04 -31.29 51.00
C GLU A 955 -1.78 -30.95 51.80
N LEU A 956 -0.71 -30.46 51.16
CA LEU A 956 0.63 -30.41 51.75
C LEU A 956 1.22 -29.00 51.86
N VAL A 957 0.86 -28.06 50.98
CA VAL A 957 1.53 -26.76 50.89
C VAL A 957 0.84 -25.72 51.79
N PRO A 958 1.53 -25.15 52.79
CA PRO A 958 0.96 -24.11 53.63
C PRO A 958 0.83 -22.79 52.85
N THR A 959 -0.22 -22.01 53.12
CA THR A 959 -0.38 -20.65 52.57
C THR A 959 0.21 -19.58 53.51
N PRO A 960 0.84 -18.50 52.98
CA PRO A 960 1.09 -18.20 51.56
C PRO A 960 2.46 -18.71 51.07
N VAL A 961 2.48 -19.63 50.09
CA VAL A 961 3.67 -20.04 49.33
C VAL A 961 3.41 -19.80 47.85
N THR A 962 4.35 -19.15 47.16
CA THR A 962 4.29 -18.95 45.71
C THR A 962 4.70 -20.25 45.02
N VAL A 963 3.93 -20.70 44.04
CA VAL A 963 4.24 -21.93 43.29
C VAL A 963 4.51 -21.61 41.83
N ILE A 964 5.64 -22.09 41.32
CA ILE A 964 6.05 -21.96 39.92
C ILE A 964 6.33 -23.34 39.32
N ALA A 965 6.34 -23.45 37.99
CA ALA A 965 6.71 -24.67 37.27
C ALA A 965 7.50 -24.34 36.00
N GLU A 966 8.22 -25.32 35.44
CA GLU A 966 9.08 -25.16 34.25
C GLU A 966 8.54 -25.89 32.98
N PRO A 967 7.37 -25.52 32.41
CA PRO A 967 6.70 -26.30 31.35
C PRO A 967 7.26 -26.10 29.94
N GLY A 968 8.56 -26.32 29.73
CA GLY A 968 9.20 -26.15 28.42
C GLY A 968 8.62 -27.05 27.32
N LYS A 969 8.80 -28.37 27.41
CA LYS A 969 8.31 -29.36 26.43
C LYS A 969 6.79 -29.25 26.21
N TYR A 970 6.02 -29.01 27.27
CA TYR A 970 4.57 -28.81 27.21
C TYR A 970 4.17 -27.79 26.15
N TYR A 971 4.74 -26.58 26.20
CA TYR A 971 4.35 -25.50 25.31
C TYR A 971 4.71 -25.78 23.85
N VAL A 972 5.89 -26.35 23.58
CA VAL A 972 6.45 -26.33 22.23
C VAL A 972 6.47 -27.65 21.50
N GLU A 973 6.30 -28.79 22.17
CA GLU A 973 6.42 -30.12 21.54
C GLU A 973 5.54 -30.24 20.28
N SER A 974 4.21 -30.13 20.41
CA SER A 974 3.26 -30.17 19.28
C SER A 974 3.15 -28.87 18.48
N ALA A 975 3.85 -27.81 18.89
CA ALA A 975 3.78 -26.52 18.22
C ALA A 975 4.55 -26.50 16.89
N VAL A 976 5.45 -27.47 16.63
CA VAL A 976 6.18 -27.54 15.36
C VAL A 976 5.93 -28.85 14.65
N THR A 977 5.63 -28.75 13.36
CA THR A 977 5.54 -29.88 12.42
C THR A 977 6.63 -29.76 11.37
N ALA A 978 7.41 -30.82 11.20
CA ALA A 978 8.46 -30.89 10.19
C ALA A 978 7.94 -31.55 8.91
N LEU A 979 8.21 -30.94 7.77
CA LEU A 979 7.91 -31.45 6.43
C LEU A 979 9.25 -31.73 5.76
N VAL A 980 9.50 -33.01 5.47
CA VAL A 980 10.77 -33.48 4.90
C VAL A 980 10.48 -34.28 3.64
N ASN A 981 11.37 -34.23 2.67
CA ASN A 981 11.16 -34.85 1.37
C ASN A 981 11.98 -36.12 1.22
N VAL A 982 11.41 -37.12 0.56
CA VAL A 982 12.15 -38.31 0.14
C VAL A 982 13.06 -37.92 -1.02
N VAL A 983 14.37 -37.89 -0.78
CA VAL A 983 15.39 -37.56 -1.77
C VAL A 983 15.80 -38.79 -2.59
N SER A 984 15.85 -39.96 -1.94
CA SER A 984 16.20 -41.22 -2.59
C SER A 984 15.55 -42.40 -1.86
N LYS A 985 15.44 -43.53 -2.56
CA LYS A 985 15.02 -44.81 -1.96
C LYS A 985 15.84 -45.99 -2.48
N SER A 986 16.03 -47.00 -1.64
CA SER A 986 16.64 -48.28 -2.04
C SER A 986 15.88 -49.46 -1.46
N TYR A 987 15.99 -50.63 -2.10
CA TYR A 987 15.24 -51.82 -1.73
C TYR A 987 16.18 -52.89 -1.16
N GLU A 988 15.71 -53.57 -0.12
CA GLU A 988 16.22 -54.86 0.31
C GLU A 988 15.26 -55.93 -0.19
N LYS A 989 15.80 -56.90 -0.92
CA LYS A 989 15.03 -58.00 -1.50
C LYS A 989 15.45 -59.32 -0.87
N ASP A 990 14.51 -60.24 -0.70
CA ASP A 990 14.84 -61.62 -0.31
C ASP A 990 15.45 -62.41 -1.48
N VAL A 991 15.76 -63.69 -1.22
CA VAL A 991 16.32 -64.62 -2.20
C VAL A 991 15.41 -64.87 -3.41
N ASP A 992 14.11 -64.63 -3.28
CA ASP A 992 13.11 -64.76 -4.35
C ASP A 992 12.84 -63.43 -5.08
N GLY A 993 13.52 -62.36 -4.68
CA GLY A 993 13.44 -61.03 -5.29
C GLY A 993 12.28 -60.16 -4.79
N ALA A 994 11.53 -60.59 -3.78
CA ALA A 994 10.46 -59.81 -3.17
C ALA A 994 11.04 -58.74 -2.25
N VAL A 995 10.48 -57.53 -2.28
CA VAL A 995 10.92 -56.42 -1.43
C VAL A 995 10.52 -56.72 0.02
N VAL A 996 11.53 -56.90 0.87
CA VAL A 996 11.35 -57.12 2.32
C VAL A 996 11.54 -55.85 3.12
N ARG A 997 12.28 -54.87 2.59
CA ARG A 997 12.49 -53.56 3.24
C ARG A 997 12.73 -52.44 2.24
N VAL A 998 12.20 -51.25 2.51
CA VAL A 998 12.53 -50.02 1.77
C VAL A 998 13.38 -49.09 2.66
N ARG A 999 14.45 -48.51 2.12
CA ARG A 999 15.25 -47.49 2.80
C ARG A 999 15.00 -46.15 2.12
N TYR A 1000 14.46 -45.20 2.85
CA TYR A 1000 14.24 -43.81 2.43
C TYR A 1000 15.40 -42.95 2.91
N TYR A 1001 15.91 -42.08 2.05
CA TYR A 1001 16.86 -41.03 2.38
C TYR A 1001 16.15 -39.69 2.24
N VAL A 1002 16.11 -38.89 3.29
CA VAL A 1002 15.38 -37.61 3.30
C VAL A 1002 16.34 -36.41 3.36
N ASP A 1003 15.81 -35.24 3.04
CA ASP A 1003 16.53 -33.96 3.00
C ASP A 1003 16.69 -33.29 4.36
N ASP A 1004 16.30 -33.94 5.46
CA ASP A 1004 16.54 -33.53 6.85
C ASP A 1004 17.18 -34.68 7.66
N GLY A 1005 17.59 -34.50 8.92
CA GLY A 1005 18.29 -35.56 9.66
C GLY A 1005 18.45 -35.31 11.16
N LEU A 1006 19.12 -36.25 11.84
CA LEU A 1006 19.42 -36.18 13.27
C LEU A 1006 20.32 -35.00 13.61
N TYR A 1007 21.13 -34.48 12.70
CA TYR A 1007 21.97 -33.32 13.03
C TYR A 1007 21.27 -31.95 12.86
N ASP A 1008 19.94 -31.98 12.69
CA ASP A 1008 19.09 -30.82 12.50
C ASP A 1008 17.72 -31.03 13.21
N THR A 1009 16.60 -31.15 12.48
CA THR A 1009 15.26 -31.21 13.10
C THR A 1009 15.06 -32.46 13.99
N PHE A 1010 15.85 -33.52 13.80
CA PHE A 1010 15.66 -34.81 14.48
C PHE A 1010 16.69 -35.13 15.56
N ASP A 1011 17.57 -34.20 15.96
CA ASP A 1011 18.65 -34.46 16.96
C ASP A 1011 18.10 -35.00 18.28
N TRP A 1012 16.95 -34.49 18.69
CA TRP A 1012 16.19 -35.05 19.80
C TRP A 1012 15.08 -35.96 19.30
N CYS A 1013 15.44 -37.17 18.87
CA CYS A 1013 14.46 -38.22 18.57
C CYS A 1013 14.24 -39.07 19.83
N ASP A 1014 13.15 -38.82 20.56
CA ASP A 1014 12.65 -39.85 21.48
C ASP A 1014 12.33 -41.09 20.62
N ASP A 1015 12.93 -42.24 20.94
CA ASP A 1015 12.71 -43.55 20.32
C ASP A 1015 11.23 -43.99 20.29
N GLN A 1016 10.34 -43.21 20.92
CA GLN A 1016 8.92 -43.47 21.12
C GLN A 1016 8.00 -42.51 20.32
N GLY A 1017 8.54 -41.52 19.60
CA GLY A 1017 7.74 -40.54 18.85
C GLY A 1017 7.10 -41.13 17.59
N SER A 1018 5.79 -40.91 17.40
CA SER A 1018 5.00 -41.31 16.22
C SER A 1018 5.75 -41.06 14.90
N GLY A 1019 5.72 -42.03 14.00
CA GLY A 1019 6.23 -41.89 12.63
C GLY A 1019 5.54 -40.77 11.84
N PRO A 1020 5.91 -40.56 10.57
CA PRO A 1020 5.27 -39.55 9.76
C PRO A 1020 3.77 -39.82 9.64
N LEU A 1021 2.97 -38.76 9.55
CA LEU A 1021 1.54 -38.86 9.28
C LEU A 1021 1.33 -39.49 7.89
N LEU A 1022 0.43 -40.46 7.82
CA LEU A 1022 -0.02 -41.04 6.56
C LEU A 1022 -0.74 -39.96 5.73
N GLN A 1023 -0.19 -39.65 4.57
CA GLN A 1023 -0.86 -38.78 3.58
C GLN A 1023 -2.19 -39.43 3.14
N GLU A 1024 -3.21 -38.60 2.91
CA GLU A 1024 -4.58 -39.08 2.63
C GLU A 1024 -4.68 -39.94 1.37
N ASP A 1025 -3.92 -39.59 0.34
CA ASP A 1025 -3.81 -40.31 -0.94
C ASP A 1025 -3.12 -41.66 -0.82
N LYS A 1026 -2.36 -41.88 0.26
CA LYS A 1026 -1.69 -43.15 0.58
C LYS A 1026 -2.46 -44.00 1.62
N ARG A 1027 -3.62 -43.53 2.12
CA ARG A 1027 -4.42 -44.29 3.09
C ARG A 1027 -4.98 -45.57 2.46
N GLY A 1028 -4.70 -46.71 3.10
CA GLY A 1028 -5.16 -48.03 2.64
C GLY A 1028 -4.20 -48.74 1.69
N ALA A 1029 -3.08 -48.10 1.29
CA ALA A 1029 -2.03 -48.76 0.55
C ALA A 1029 -1.29 -49.80 1.43
N PRO A 1030 -0.81 -50.92 0.84
CA PRO A 1030 -0.06 -51.93 1.58
C PRO A 1030 1.24 -51.32 2.11
N CYS A 1031 1.51 -51.54 3.40
CA CYS A 1031 2.70 -51.02 4.06
C CYS A 1031 3.85 -52.03 3.99
N VAL A 1032 5.07 -51.54 3.80
CA VAL A 1032 6.31 -52.32 3.77
C VAL A 1032 7.20 -51.87 4.92
N ARG A 1033 7.98 -52.81 5.48
CA ARG A 1033 8.99 -52.48 6.50
C ARG A 1033 9.98 -51.48 5.91
N SER A 1034 10.24 -50.40 6.62
CA SER A 1034 10.98 -49.25 6.10
C SER A 1034 11.98 -48.72 7.11
N VAL A 1035 13.05 -48.12 6.61
CA VAL A 1035 14.06 -47.35 7.36
C VAL A 1035 14.09 -45.94 6.79
N ILE A 1036 14.21 -44.92 7.63
CA ILE A 1036 14.35 -43.52 7.22
C ILE A 1036 15.72 -43.02 7.67
N TYR A 1037 16.59 -42.76 6.70
CA TYR A 1037 17.91 -42.15 6.89
C TYR A 1037 17.82 -40.64 6.66
N GLY A 1038 18.58 -39.89 7.47
CA GLY A 1038 18.77 -38.48 7.26
C GLY A 1038 19.76 -38.16 6.13
N ARG A 1039 19.93 -36.87 5.85
CA ARG A 1039 20.74 -36.36 4.73
C ARG A 1039 22.26 -36.49 4.90
N THR A 1040 22.78 -36.81 6.08
CA THR A 1040 24.23 -36.83 6.30
C THR A 1040 24.85 -38.19 6.00
N MET A 1041 26.13 -38.21 5.59
CA MET A 1041 26.88 -39.46 5.36
C MET A 1041 27.29 -40.18 6.66
N CYS A 1042 26.68 -39.84 7.80
CA CYS A 1042 26.99 -40.46 9.08
C CYS A 1042 26.17 -41.74 9.24
N GLU A 1043 26.82 -42.86 9.58
CA GLU A 1043 26.15 -44.14 9.85
C GLU A 1043 25.11 -44.06 10.99
N HIS A 1044 25.23 -43.04 11.84
CA HIS A 1044 24.29 -42.78 12.93
C HIS A 1044 23.10 -41.92 12.52
N ASP A 1045 23.06 -41.32 11.32
CA ASP A 1045 21.98 -40.43 10.87
C ASP A 1045 20.74 -41.22 10.42
N VAL A 1046 20.16 -41.95 11.37
CA VAL A 1046 18.98 -42.78 11.17
C VAL A 1046 17.82 -42.16 11.95
N ILE A 1047 16.84 -41.62 11.24
CA ILE A 1047 15.64 -41.03 11.84
C ILE A 1047 14.73 -42.12 12.43
N ARG A 1048 14.56 -43.24 11.70
CA ARG A 1048 13.78 -44.42 12.11
C ARG A 1048 14.36 -45.70 11.54
N GLU A 1049 14.72 -46.65 12.40
CA GLU A 1049 15.26 -47.96 12.02
C GLU A 1049 14.18 -48.97 11.58
N GLU A 1050 13.02 -48.97 12.21
CA GLU A 1050 11.94 -49.90 11.86
C GLU A 1050 10.56 -49.22 11.91
N ILE A 1051 10.02 -48.94 10.73
CA ILE A 1051 8.67 -48.39 10.58
C ILE A 1051 7.91 -49.09 9.45
N SER A 1052 6.60 -49.24 9.58
CA SER A 1052 5.75 -49.73 8.49
C SER A 1052 5.12 -48.54 7.79
N LEU A 1053 5.42 -48.34 6.50
CA LEU A 1053 4.92 -47.23 5.69
C LEU A 1053 4.43 -47.74 4.33
N PRO A 1054 3.38 -47.12 3.75
CA PRO A 1054 3.08 -47.32 2.34
C PRO A 1054 4.26 -46.81 1.51
N GLU A 1055 4.38 -47.30 0.28
CA GLU A 1055 5.50 -46.89 -0.55
C GLU A 1055 5.40 -45.40 -0.93
N HIS A 1056 6.42 -44.64 -0.55
CA HIS A 1056 6.64 -43.27 -0.97
C HIS A 1056 7.58 -43.22 -2.18
N GLU A 1057 7.34 -42.29 -3.08
CA GLU A 1057 8.20 -41.98 -4.23
C GLU A 1057 9.22 -40.89 -3.88
N ILE A 1058 10.26 -40.81 -4.69
CA ILE A 1058 11.21 -39.68 -4.61
C ILE A 1058 10.43 -38.40 -4.91
N GLY A 1059 10.57 -37.40 -4.03
CA GLY A 1059 9.81 -36.15 -4.05
C GLY A 1059 8.58 -36.14 -3.13
N ASP A 1060 8.13 -37.30 -2.61
CA ASP A 1060 7.02 -37.33 -1.65
C ASP A 1060 7.44 -36.68 -0.31
N CYS A 1061 6.51 -35.94 0.29
CA CYS A 1061 6.72 -35.29 1.59
C CYS A 1061 6.27 -36.18 2.77
N LEU A 1062 7.18 -36.46 3.69
CA LEU A 1062 6.89 -37.04 5.00
C LEU A 1062 6.63 -35.94 6.02
N VAL A 1063 5.48 -36.01 6.71
CA VAL A 1063 5.04 -35.02 7.68
C VAL A 1063 5.24 -35.54 9.10
N PHE A 1064 6.19 -34.97 9.85
CA PHE A 1064 6.50 -35.35 11.22
C PHE A 1064 5.96 -34.32 12.22
N PRO A 1065 4.87 -34.62 12.95
CA PRO A 1065 4.38 -33.75 14.01
C PRO A 1065 5.29 -33.83 15.24
N ASN A 1066 5.03 -32.94 16.21
CA ASN A 1066 5.63 -32.95 17.54
C ASN A 1066 7.16 -32.70 17.57
N ARG A 1067 7.65 -31.81 16.70
CA ARG A 1067 9.09 -31.54 16.51
C ARG A 1067 9.57 -30.24 17.16
N GLY A 1068 8.76 -29.61 18.01
CA GLY A 1068 9.11 -28.27 18.49
C GLY A 1068 9.97 -28.23 19.74
N ALA A 1069 10.18 -29.35 20.44
CA ALA A 1069 11.07 -29.43 21.59
C ALA A 1069 12.48 -29.89 21.17
N TYR A 1070 13.50 -29.12 21.57
CA TYR A 1070 14.94 -29.36 21.44
C TYR A 1070 15.52 -29.40 20.02
N ALA A 1071 14.72 -29.67 18.99
CA ALA A 1071 15.13 -29.78 17.58
C ALA A 1071 16.03 -28.63 17.10
N LYS A 1072 15.53 -27.39 17.15
CA LYS A 1072 16.27 -26.21 16.66
C LYS A 1072 17.50 -25.84 17.51
N LEU A 1073 17.49 -26.16 18.80
CA LEU A 1073 18.58 -25.77 19.72
C LEU A 1073 19.82 -26.67 19.56
N LEU A 1074 19.62 -27.88 19.05
CA LEU A 1074 20.66 -28.88 18.88
C LEU A 1074 21.14 -29.00 17.43
N GLY A 1075 20.32 -28.59 16.45
CA GLY A 1075 20.71 -28.56 15.03
C GLY A 1075 21.99 -27.74 14.78
N ARG A 1076 23.01 -28.37 14.19
CA ARG A 1076 24.36 -27.80 14.06
C ARG A 1076 24.78 -27.44 12.63
N GLY A 1077 23.94 -27.73 11.64
CA GLY A 1077 24.33 -27.63 10.23
C GLY A 1077 25.53 -28.52 9.91
N HIS A 1078 25.49 -29.78 10.39
CA HIS A 1078 26.57 -30.74 10.20
C HIS A 1078 26.88 -30.94 8.71
N ASN A 1079 28.15 -31.17 8.35
CA ASN A 1079 28.64 -31.21 6.96
C ASN A 1079 28.36 -29.95 6.11
N GLY A 1080 28.10 -28.79 6.74
CA GLY A 1080 27.86 -27.52 6.03
C GLY A 1080 26.44 -27.38 5.49
N PHE A 1081 25.53 -28.30 5.82
CA PHE A 1081 24.12 -28.17 5.48
C PHE A 1081 23.48 -27.01 6.27
N ARG A 1082 22.61 -26.25 5.62
CA ARG A 1082 21.87 -25.18 6.29
C ARG A 1082 20.80 -25.78 7.21
N PRO A 1083 20.62 -25.23 8.43
CA PRO A 1083 19.52 -25.62 9.30
C PRO A 1083 18.15 -25.45 8.63
N THR A 1084 17.24 -26.39 8.85
CA THR A 1084 15.88 -26.39 8.30
C THR A 1084 15.11 -25.12 8.70
N GLY A 1085 14.57 -24.42 7.69
CA GLY A 1085 13.85 -23.15 7.89
C GLY A 1085 12.57 -23.32 8.71
N THR A 1086 12.21 -22.31 9.52
CA THR A 1086 10.96 -22.30 10.31
C THR A 1086 9.99 -21.24 9.77
N LYS A 1087 8.79 -21.62 9.36
CA LYS A 1087 7.67 -20.74 9.04
C LYS A 1087 6.76 -20.63 10.27
N VAL A 1088 6.46 -19.40 10.67
CA VAL A 1088 5.60 -19.15 11.84
C VAL A 1088 4.18 -18.85 11.38
N CYS A 1089 3.22 -19.57 11.94
CA CYS A 1089 1.80 -19.50 11.61
C CYS A 1089 0.97 -19.24 12.88
N LEU A 1090 -0.07 -18.42 12.76
CA LEU A 1090 -1.07 -18.19 13.80
C LEU A 1090 -2.40 -17.77 13.17
N THR A 1091 -3.51 -18.07 13.82
CA THR A 1091 -4.82 -17.57 13.41
C THR A 1091 -5.04 -16.14 13.91
N ARG A 1092 -5.96 -15.45 13.23
CA ARG A 1092 -6.40 -14.12 13.62
C ARG A 1092 -7.05 -14.09 15.02
N ALA A 1093 -7.72 -15.17 15.43
CA ALA A 1093 -8.27 -15.33 16.78
C ALA A 1093 -7.19 -15.30 17.86
N THR A 1094 -6.07 -15.99 17.63
CA THR A 1094 -4.90 -15.98 18.51
C THR A 1094 -4.25 -14.60 18.54
N LEU A 1095 -4.11 -13.95 17.38
CA LEU A 1095 -3.56 -12.60 17.30
C LEU A 1095 -4.42 -11.55 18.04
N ASN A 1096 -5.74 -11.63 17.91
CA ASN A 1096 -6.67 -10.75 18.63
C ASN A 1096 -6.60 -11.00 20.15
N TYR A 1097 -6.49 -12.26 20.58
CA TYR A 1097 -6.24 -12.60 21.98
C TYR A 1097 -4.92 -12.01 22.49
N MET A 1098 -3.83 -12.13 21.72
CA MET A 1098 -2.55 -11.53 22.07
C MET A 1098 -2.65 -10.00 22.20
N CYS A 1099 -3.37 -9.33 21.31
CA CYS A 1099 -3.59 -7.88 21.39
C CYS A 1099 -4.40 -7.50 22.65
N ALA A 1100 -5.44 -8.27 22.98
CA ALA A 1100 -6.24 -8.05 24.18
C ALA A 1100 -5.43 -8.24 25.48
N GLU A 1101 -4.58 -9.28 25.55
CA GLU A 1101 -3.72 -9.51 26.71
C GLU A 1101 -2.57 -8.50 26.80
N ALA A 1102 -2.01 -8.04 25.67
CA ALA A 1102 -1.01 -6.96 25.64
C ALA A 1102 -1.57 -5.62 26.15
N VAL A 1103 -2.83 -5.29 25.81
CA VAL A 1103 -3.51 -4.08 26.33
C VAL A 1103 -3.74 -4.17 27.85
N LYS A 1104 -3.98 -5.38 28.40
CA LYS A 1104 -4.02 -5.58 29.85
C LYS A 1104 -2.65 -5.39 30.51
N ALA A 1105 -1.58 -5.86 29.87
CA ALA A 1105 -0.21 -5.73 30.38
C ALA A 1105 0.31 -4.27 30.36
N VAL A 1106 -0.12 -3.44 29.42
CA VAL A 1106 0.26 -2.00 29.35
C VAL A 1106 -0.57 -1.11 30.30
N ARG A 1107 -1.68 -1.63 30.84
CA ARG A 1107 -2.52 -0.93 31.85
C ARG A 1107 -2.19 -1.29 33.30
N GLY A 1108 -1.17 -2.12 33.55
CA GLY A 1108 -0.72 -2.54 34.89
C GLY A 1108 0.48 -1.78 35.38
#